data_AF-A0A6B2CUH8-F1
#
_entry.id   AF-A0A6B2CUH8-F1
#
_cell.length_a   1.000
_cell.length_b   1.000
_cell.length_c   1.000
_cell.angle_alpha   90.00
_cell.angle_beta   90.00
_cell.angle_gamma   90.00
#
_symmetry.space_group_name_H-M   'P 1'
#
loop_
_entity.id
_entity.type
_entity.pdbx_description
1 polymer ?
#
loop_
_entity_poly.entity_id
_entity_poly.type
_entity_poly.pdbx_seq_one_letter_code
_entity_poly.pdbx_strand_id
1 'polypeptide(L)'
;MWLRRGEATAALYSVYSGLYSEAVVSSIASAVALVEVGRFREAVQYVQKAAKALYEAAREVFEQVKVSLQRLVELFVEAIARVLAWFDEHKAYLFLMAAAAAGVIALSVALNIWGLVELEKLAYAASLTPFIPAGVKEYSREEVFNMLKNESDPYEKFREIAKAANAGKVKLAEPWESLRVLIMPKRSEEDRLMWGGGAKLYSKYRKDEKYKRALFYATLALEEAFGVYRSALRKLEEAFDVHRKDVEKHEKVVQRMDVGEEPFKQVVYVADLGRLRWLAKEEEEAFENALSTLRRKLNEYAVRYDLEDLLNVEESVARKLVEAKEPELSEFKDVSFGTKAFAALIAYREYALGRRSLYGTAAWHWLEVGGSAWLLYYAPTTAYNKAERAEAVRPATVEEMVAETLRRLFLKPGVEHYSRFVEELTKGGRLALMLEDKSVLSYMFKLYRLEEDGGLVDLGMRLWISKVGEGERASITYALIFDDVERWQGFFKQELEAAVKVGGRLSVEDLFPYALGWVASDVAISEGLLQMGTSHLWQLAETHALFNWSNITVIRVNSTLEGPKPQFLVHTSLEKLNEIIKRSVEGGWLYMLGTKAGLKDLIDVKSWEGLKQWIADHWNEVINAVERWLKDVEIGPDFDLAKALRELKDLKNKLGDDKTAREVIAPTLLLIQAERLGVNEETLRYFGAVISGAIDGDGYVSAARRMVGLASGERGIALLWAIVLAAYGVKAKVEKSGRGAFQVVVSGGDAAKLAALYFLYGAPLLKGNERIINHKLVEAIKLGAEALNIRWERLREIKGGAAADLIISAGSVVVKYNIYLYHSEIQLLFSSTNRSHVELAVRLLELVGVSVEVNVKKRKNKIEWQFAATTNMLATGREELRKTIAKIVEEARNKRLIDADKAKRWLEKLERGLTLMEGWPKYYVGLVHGALEVIYHSTDPNSIRREVQWLKKMGLEEWRHFTVKMPEDGGIGYVRILKEGLAYIAWLSVYGNKEQRRLAEAFIELILLRAEDAGTEVRKKAKEIVEKGKEWSSLTLERFEKKVEVNGREYMVKVLGWSTELEESQRGKKLLRLKITAEVNGVRSDYTITFSRHKTNNKVEGFAYARADAPGGREADAERLAALIKALTGKEPRIRRKSDGVIVIACSRAHLDCFARYAEFAGAIEEWLKETSR
;
A
#
# COMPACT_ATOMS: atom_id res chain seq x y z
N MET A 1 -37.91 -43.02 -18.51
CA MET A 1 -36.80 -42.45 -17.71
C MET A 1 -35.97 -43.53 -17.02
N TRP A 2 -36.57 -44.52 -16.34
CA TRP A 2 -35.81 -45.59 -15.67
C TRP A 2 -35.05 -46.55 -16.63
N LEU A 3 -35.65 -47.02 -17.74
CA LEU A 3 -34.94 -47.93 -18.68
C LEU A 3 -33.60 -47.36 -19.19
N ARG A 4 -33.61 -46.14 -19.74
CA ARG A 4 -32.39 -45.48 -20.25
C ARG A 4 -31.32 -45.20 -19.19
N ARG A 5 -31.69 -45.18 -17.90
CA ARG A 5 -30.71 -45.08 -16.81
C ARG A 5 -29.96 -46.39 -16.60
N GLY A 6 -30.64 -47.52 -16.77
CA GLY A 6 -30.04 -48.86 -16.71
C GLY A 6 -29.15 -49.19 -17.91
N GLU A 7 -29.54 -48.79 -19.12
CA GLU A 7 -28.72 -48.98 -20.32
C GLU A 7 -27.39 -48.20 -20.24
N ALA A 8 -27.43 -46.96 -19.74
CA ALA A 8 -26.23 -46.15 -19.57
C ALA A 8 -25.27 -46.69 -18.48
N THR A 9 -25.79 -47.20 -17.36
CA THR A 9 -24.92 -47.83 -16.34
C THR A 9 -24.39 -49.19 -16.79
N ALA A 10 -25.15 -49.98 -17.56
CA ALA A 10 -24.67 -51.23 -18.14
C ALA A 10 -23.52 -50.99 -19.15
N ALA A 11 -23.65 -50.00 -20.03
CA ALA A 11 -22.60 -49.62 -20.97
C ALA A 11 -21.31 -49.17 -20.25
N LEU A 12 -21.43 -48.36 -19.20
CA LEU A 12 -20.28 -47.91 -18.39
C LEU A 12 -19.62 -49.08 -17.62
N TYR A 13 -20.40 -50.04 -17.12
CA TYR A 13 -19.87 -51.24 -16.48
C TYR A 13 -19.12 -52.14 -17.48
N SER A 14 -19.59 -52.19 -18.74
CA SER A 14 -18.89 -52.87 -19.84
C SER A 14 -17.55 -52.22 -20.19
N VAL A 15 -17.46 -50.88 -20.19
CA VAL A 15 -16.18 -50.15 -20.37
C VAL A 15 -15.20 -50.49 -19.25
N TYR A 16 -15.67 -50.49 -17.99
CA TYR A 16 -14.85 -50.86 -16.84
C TYR A 16 -14.36 -52.32 -16.95
N SER A 17 -15.25 -53.25 -17.30
CA SER A 17 -14.90 -54.65 -17.54
C SER A 17 -13.93 -54.86 -18.73
N GLY A 18 -13.98 -54.01 -19.74
CA GLY A 18 -13.07 -54.06 -20.90
C GLY A 18 -11.67 -53.52 -20.57
N LEU A 19 -11.61 -52.38 -19.85
CA LEU A 19 -10.36 -51.75 -19.38
C LEU A 19 -9.56 -52.67 -18.44
N TYR A 20 -10.26 -53.41 -17.57
CA TYR A 20 -9.68 -54.40 -16.66
C TYR A 20 -9.80 -55.84 -17.16
N SER A 21 -10.05 -56.03 -18.46
CA SER A 21 -10.16 -57.39 -19.03
C SER A 21 -8.85 -58.15 -18.87
N GLU A 22 -8.96 -59.46 -18.63
CA GLU A 22 -7.80 -60.34 -18.45
C GLU A 22 -6.81 -60.25 -19.63
N ALA A 23 -7.31 -60.01 -20.85
CA ALA A 23 -6.48 -59.80 -22.05
C ALA A 23 -5.62 -58.52 -21.98
N VAL A 24 -6.16 -57.40 -21.48
CA VAL A 24 -5.42 -56.14 -21.31
C VAL A 24 -4.44 -56.26 -20.15
N VAL A 25 -4.90 -56.77 -19.00
CA VAL A 25 -4.08 -56.89 -17.78
C VAL A 25 -2.93 -57.90 -17.98
N SER A 26 -3.20 -59.07 -18.56
CA SER A 26 -2.14 -60.06 -18.86
C SER A 26 -1.16 -59.59 -19.92
N SER A 27 -1.61 -58.81 -20.93
CA SER A 27 -0.70 -58.23 -21.94
C SER A 27 0.20 -57.16 -21.33
N ILE A 28 -0.32 -56.30 -20.45
CA ILE A 28 0.49 -55.30 -19.74
C ILE A 28 1.47 -55.99 -18.77
N ALA A 29 1.01 -56.97 -17.98
CA ALA A 29 1.88 -57.73 -17.07
C ALA A 29 2.99 -58.49 -17.82
N SER A 30 2.66 -59.10 -18.96
CA SER A 30 3.64 -59.78 -19.83
C SER A 30 4.64 -58.80 -20.44
N ALA A 31 4.19 -57.60 -20.83
CA ALA A 31 5.08 -56.55 -21.32
C ALA A 31 6.05 -56.07 -20.23
N VAL A 32 5.58 -55.85 -18.99
CA VAL A 32 6.43 -55.47 -17.85
C VAL A 32 7.45 -56.57 -17.54
N ALA A 33 7.03 -57.83 -17.44
CA ALA A 33 7.95 -58.94 -17.21
C ALA A 33 9.01 -59.08 -18.32
N LEU A 34 8.64 -58.87 -19.59
CA LEU A 34 9.58 -58.90 -20.71
C LEU A 34 10.53 -57.68 -20.74
N VAL A 35 10.12 -56.53 -20.20
CA VAL A 35 10.98 -55.35 -20.00
C VAL A 35 12.02 -55.63 -18.91
N GLU A 36 11.65 -56.28 -17.80
CA GLU A 36 12.59 -56.62 -16.71
C GLU A 36 13.72 -57.55 -17.15
N VAL A 37 13.47 -58.47 -18.09
CA VAL A 37 14.51 -59.32 -18.70
C VAL A 37 15.08 -58.77 -20.03
N GLY A 38 14.88 -57.48 -20.32
CA GLY A 38 15.51 -56.78 -21.45
C GLY A 38 15.01 -57.17 -22.85
N ARG A 39 13.88 -57.90 -22.96
CA ARG A 39 13.29 -58.37 -24.23
C ARG A 39 12.34 -57.34 -24.84
N PHE A 40 12.83 -56.10 -24.97
CA PHE A 40 12.03 -54.92 -25.35
C PHE A 40 11.21 -55.10 -26.65
N ARG A 41 11.78 -55.76 -27.67
CA ARG A 41 11.09 -55.98 -28.96
C ARG A 41 9.84 -56.86 -28.84
N GLU A 42 9.81 -57.75 -27.85
CA GLU A 42 8.66 -58.63 -27.58
C GLU A 42 7.65 -57.92 -26.67
N ALA A 43 8.12 -57.16 -25.68
CA ALA A 43 7.26 -56.31 -24.85
C ALA A 43 6.41 -55.34 -25.71
N VAL A 44 7.00 -54.75 -26.76
CA VAL A 44 6.28 -53.92 -27.75
C VAL A 44 5.09 -54.66 -28.36
N GLN A 45 5.23 -55.93 -28.72
CA GLN A 45 4.14 -56.72 -29.33
C GLN A 45 3.00 -56.97 -28.35
N TYR A 46 3.28 -57.14 -27.05
CA TYR A 46 2.25 -57.26 -26.02
C TYR A 46 1.57 -55.91 -25.72
N VAL A 47 2.30 -54.79 -25.73
CA VAL A 47 1.70 -53.45 -25.64
C VAL A 47 0.80 -53.15 -26.85
N GLN A 48 1.21 -53.53 -28.07
CA GLN A 48 0.37 -53.41 -29.26
C GLN A 48 -0.91 -54.28 -29.16
N LYS A 49 -0.85 -55.48 -28.59
CA LYS A 49 -2.03 -56.31 -28.29
C LYS A 49 -2.96 -55.64 -27.26
N ALA A 50 -2.40 -55.09 -26.18
CA ALA A 50 -3.19 -54.37 -25.17
C ALA A 50 -3.88 -53.14 -25.78
N ALA A 51 -3.17 -52.32 -26.55
CA ALA A 51 -3.72 -51.15 -27.24
C ALA A 51 -4.83 -51.54 -28.24
N LYS A 52 -4.67 -52.66 -28.97
CA LYS A 52 -5.70 -53.16 -29.89
C LYS A 52 -6.93 -53.69 -29.16
N ALA A 53 -6.76 -54.38 -28.02
CA ALA A 53 -7.89 -54.83 -27.20
C ALA A 53 -8.67 -53.65 -26.59
N LEU A 54 -7.97 -52.62 -26.12
CA LEU A 54 -8.57 -51.36 -25.67
C LEU A 54 -9.34 -50.65 -26.77
N TYR A 55 -8.82 -50.65 -28.00
CA TYR A 55 -9.50 -50.08 -29.18
C TYR A 55 -10.78 -50.83 -29.55
N GLU A 56 -10.76 -52.17 -29.60
CA GLU A 56 -11.95 -52.98 -29.89
C GLU A 56 -13.04 -52.78 -28.82
N ALA A 57 -12.67 -52.83 -27.53
CA ALA A 57 -13.59 -52.62 -26.41
C ALA A 57 -14.21 -51.19 -26.40
N ALA A 58 -13.44 -50.18 -26.81
CA ALA A 58 -13.98 -48.84 -27.00
C ALA A 58 -14.94 -48.77 -28.21
N ARG A 59 -14.59 -49.42 -29.34
CA ARG A 59 -15.39 -49.37 -30.57
C ARG A 59 -16.79 -49.95 -30.37
N GLU A 60 -16.93 -51.12 -29.75
CA GLU A 60 -18.24 -51.74 -29.48
C GLU A 60 -19.17 -50.83 -28.68
N VAL A 61 -18.64 -50.14 -27.66
CA VAL A 61 -19.44 -49.23 -26.82
C VAL A 61 -19.82 -47.95 -27.58
N PHE A 62 -18.93 -47.38 -28.39
CA PHE A 62 -19.26 -46.20 -29.19
C PHE A 62 -20.27 -46.51 -30.32
N GLU A 63 -20.29 -47.73 -30.87
CA GLU A 63 -21.32 -48.16 -31.83
C GLU A 63 -22.72 -48.30 -31.22
N GLN A 64 -22.84 -48.63 -29.92
CA GLN A 64 -24.13 -48.74 -29.23
C GLN A 64 -24.78 -47.39 -28.92
N VAL A 65 -24.01 -46.32 -28.72
CA VAL A 65 -24.51 -45.04 -28.17
C VAL A 65 -25.06 -44.06 -29.23
N LYS A 66 -24.87 -44.35 -30.53
CA LYS A 66 -25.42 -43.64 -31.72
C LYS A 66 -25.99 -42.23 -31.48
N VAL A 67 -25.12 -41.22 -31.33
CA VAL A 67 -25.23 -39.83 -31.86
C VAL A 67 -24.04 -38.97 -31.37
N SER A 68 -23.45 -38.19 -32.29
CA SER A 68 -22.58 -37.01 -32.03
C SER A 68 -21.32 -37.13 -31.14
N LEU A 69 -20.56 -38.23 -31.21
CA LEU A 69 -19.21 -38.33 -30.60
C LEU A 69 -18.05 -38.56 -31.60
N GLN A 70 -18.34 -38.42 -32.90
CA GLN A 70 -17.42 -38.73 -34.01
C GLN A 70 -16.05 -38.04 -33.89
N ARG A 71 -16.02 -36.77 -33.46
CA ARG A 71 -14.80 -35.97 -33.33
C ARG A 71 -13.90 -36.34 -32.15
N LEU A 72 -14.48 -36.95 -31.11
CA LEU A 72 -13.73 -37.43 -29.94
C LEU A 72 -13.08 -38.78 -30.26
N VAL A 73 -13.77 -39.63 -31.03
CA VAL A 73 -13.21 -40.86 -31.60
C VAL A 73 -12.09 -40.53 -32.60
N GLU A 74 -12.27 -39.55 -33.49
CA GLU A 74 -11.20 -39.09 -34.41
C GLU A 74 -9.94 -38.65 -33.64
N LEU A 75 -10.07 -37.78 -32.63
CA LEU A 75 -8.93 -37.32 -31.82
C LEU A 75 -8.26 -38.46 -31.04
N PHE A 76 -9.02 -39.43 -30.55
CA PHE A 76 -8.48 -40.60 -29.84
C PHE A 76 -7.74 -41.55 -30.80
N VAL A 77 -8.29 -41.78 -32.00
CA VAL A 77 -7.66 -42.56 -33.07
C VAL A 77 -6.41 -41.85 -33.60
N GLU A 78 -6.44 -40.53 -33.78
CA GLU A 78 -5.29 -39.71 -34.19
C GLU A 78 -4.18 -39.73 -33.14
N ALA A 79 -4.52 -39.67 -31.85
CA ALA A 79 -3.56 -39.80 -30.76
C ALA A 79 -2.91 -41.20 -30.74
N ILE A 80 -3.70 -42.27 -30.86
CA ILE A 80 -3.18 -43.65 -30.93
C ILE A 80 -2.33 -43.85 -32.19
N ALA A 81 -2.75 -43.34 -33.34
CA ALA A 81 -2.00 -43.44 -34.59
C ALA A 81 -0.65 -42.68 -34.53
N ARG A 82 -0.63 -41.49 -33.91
CA ARG A 82 0.62 -40.75 -33.67
C ARG A 82 1.55 -41.48 -32.70
N VAL A 83 1.02 -42.07 -31.64
CA VAL A 83 1.80 -42.88 -30.69
C VAL A 83 2.37 -44.14 -31.37
N LEU A 84 1.60 -44.81 -32.22
CA LEU A 84 2.07 -45.97 -32.99
C LEU A 84 3.16 -45.57 -34.00
N ALA A 85 2.99 -44.48 -34.74
CA ALA A 85 4.00 -43.97 -35.67
C ALA A 85 5.30 -43.56 -34.96
N TRP A 86 5.20 -42.98 -33.76
CA TRP A 86 6.35 -42.57 -32.95
C TRP A 86 7.14 -43.77 -32.38
N PHE A 87 6.47 -44.91 -32.14
CA PHE A 87 7.11 -46.13 -31.66
C PHE A 87 7.97 -46.85 -32.72
N ASP A 88 7.67 -46.71 -34.02
CA ASP A 88 8.49 -47.29 -35.09
C ASP A 88 9.83 -46.55 -35.29
N GLU A 89 9.93 -45.30 -34.81
CA GLU A 89 11.01 -44.39 -35.18
C GLU A 89 12.15 -44.28 -34.13
N HIS A 90 11.87 -44.49 -32.83
CA HIS A 90 12.84 -44.22 -31.74
C HIS A 90 13.00 -45.38 -30.73
N LYS A 91 14.23 -45.93 -30.60
CA LYS A 91 14.52 -47.16 -29.83
C LYS A 91 14.50 -47.02 -28.29
N ALA A 92 13.74 -47.92 -27.66
CA ALA A 92 13.91 -48.53 -26.33
C ALA A 92 13.97 -47.66 -25.05
N TYR A 93 14.85 -46.67 -24.90
CA TYR A 93 15.07 -46.05 -23.58
C TYR A 93 13.93 -45.11 -23.13
N LEU A 94 13.27 -44.43 -24.09
CA LEU A 94 12.09 -43.58 -23.81
C LEU A 94 10.82 -44.38 -23.50
N PHE A 95 10.84 -45.70 -23.67
CA PHE A 95 9.66 -46.56 -23.56
C PHE A 95 9.09 -46.62 -22.13
N LEU A 96 9.96 -46.56 -21.10
CA LEU A 96 9.54 -46.49 -19.70
C LEU A 96 8.82 -45.18 -19.36
N MET A 97 9.31 -44.04 -19.87
CA MET A 97 8.67 -42.74 -19.70
C MET A 97 7.33 -42.65 -20.43
N ALA A 98 7.25 -43.21 -21.64
CA ALA A 98 6.02 -43.24 -22.43
C ALA A 98 4.97 -44.19 -21.82
N ALA A 99 5.36 -45.35 -21.29
CA ALA A 99 4.44 -46.28 -20.61
C ALA A 99 3.93 -45.70 -19.28
N ALA A 100 4.79 -45.05 -18.49
CA ALA A 100 4.38 -44.32 -17.29
C ALA A 100 3.45 -43.14 -17.62
N ALA A 101 3.79 -42.35 -18.65
CA ALA A 101 2.93 -41.25 -19.12
C ALA A 101 1.59 -41.74 -19.65
N ALA A 102 1.55 -42.83 -20.44
CA ALA A 102 0.30 -43.42 -20.93
C ALA A 102 -0.54 -44.03 -19.81
N GLY A 103 0.09 -44.67 -18.81
CA GLY A 103 -0.58 -45.13 -17.60
C GLY A 103 -1.17 -43.98 -16.77
N VAL A 104 -0.41 -42.90 -16.58
CA VAL A 104 -0.86 -41.69 -15.87
C VAL A 104 -1.93 -40.92 -16.66
N ILE A 105 -1.85 -40.87 -17.99
CA ILE A 105 -2.85 -40.22 -18.85
C ILE A 105 -4.12 -41.08 -18.92
N ALA A 106 -4.03 -42.40 -19.03
CA ALA A 106 -5.19 -43.29 -18.99
C ALA A 106 -5.85 -43.29 -17.61
N LEU A 107 -5.06 -43.29 -16.53
CA LEU A 107 -5.56 -43.14 -15.16
C LEU A 107 -6.15 -41.74 -14.94
N SER A 108 -5.54 -40.67 -15.47
CA SER A 108 -6.07 -39.30 -15.40
C SER A 108 -7.36 -39.16 -16.20
N VAL A 109 -7.46 -39.73 -17.40
CA VAL A 109 -8.69 -39.76 -18.20
C VAL A 109 -9.77 -40.60 -17.51
N ALA A 110 -9.42 -41.75 -16.93
CA ALA A 110 -10.36 -42.57 -16.15
C ALA A 110 -10.83 -41.86 -14.87
N LEU A 111 -9.93 -41.20 -14.13
CA LEU A 111 -10.24 -40.39 -12.94
C LEU A 111 -11.00 -39.10 -13.29
N ASN A 112 -10.78 -38.51 -14.47
CA ASN A 112 -11.54 -37.37 -14.96
C ASN A 112 -12.96 -37.79 -15.40
N ILE A 113 -13.11 -38.95 -16.06
CA ILE A 113 -14.42 -39.53 -16.39
C ILE A 113 -15.15 -39.95 -15.11
N TRP A 114 -14.46 -40.55 -14.14
CA TRP A 114 -15.04 -40.91 -12.84
C TRP A 114 -15.39 -39.69 -11.99
N GLY A 115 -14.52 -38.68 -11.95
CA GLY A 115 -14.77 -37.39 -11.29
C GLY A 115 -15.88 -36.56 -11.93
N LEU A 116 -16.18 -36.77 -13.21
CA LEU A 116 -17.38 -36.26 -13.89
C LEU A 116 -18.67 -37.01 -13.49
N VAL A 117 -18.56 -38.23 -12.96
CA VAL A 117 -19.70 -39.08 -12.56
C VAL A 117 -19.96 -39.03 -11.05
N GLU A 118 -18.91 -38.95 -10.22
CA GLU A 118 -19.01 -39.08 -8.76
C GLU A 118 -19.16 -37.75 -8.00
N LEU A 119 -19.04 -36.60 -8.69
CA LEU A 119 -19.26 -35.27 -8.10
C LEU A 119 -20.45 -34.55 -8.74
N GLU A 120 -21.06 -33.67 -7.94
CA GLU A 120 -22.35 -32.99 -8.16
C GLU A 120 -22.47 -32.18 -9.47
N LYS A 121 -21.48 -32.12 -10.35
CA LYS A 121 -21.49 -31.32 -11.59
C LYS A 121 -22.60 -31.75 -12.56
N LEU A 122 -22.87 -33.06 -12.74
CA LEU A 122 -24.01 -33.52 -13.54
C LEU A 122 -25.36 -33.35 -12.82
N ALA A 123 -25.40 -33.46 -11.49
CA ALA A 123 -26.60 -33.16 -10.72
C ALA A 123 -26.94 -31.65 -10.76
N TYR A 124 -25.92 -30.79 -10.75
CA TYR A 124 -26.04 -29.35 -10.87
C TYR A 124 -26.45 -28.95 -12.29
N ALA A 125 -25.76 -29.45 -13.33
CA ALA A 125 -26.12 -29.21 -14.73
C ALA A 125 -27.52 -29.73 -15.10
N ALA A 126 -27.93 -30.90 -14.59
CA ALA A 126 -29.29 -31.40 -14.75
C ALA A 126 -30.32 -30.64 -13.88
N SER A 127 -29.92 -30.02 -12.77
CA SER A 127 -30.79 -29.11 -11.99
C SER A 127 -30.92 -27.71 -12.61
N LEU A 128 -29.96 -27.32 -13.46
CA LEU A 128 -29.94 -26.03 -14.17
C LEU A 128 -30.79 -26.02 -15.46
N THR A 129 -31.39 -27.16 -15.85
CA THR A 129 -32.26 -27.25 -17.02
C THR A 129 -33.65 -27.85 -16.72
N PRO A 130 -34.54 -27.09 -16.04
CA PRO A 130 -35.97 -27.26 -16.25
C PRO A 130 -36.35 -26.86 -17.68
N PHE A 131 -37.36 -27.52 -18.25
CA PHE A 131 -37.92 -27.24 -19.56
C PHE A 131 -38.18 -25.73 -19.78
N ILE A 132 -37.68 -25.19 -20.90
CA ILE A 132 -37.83 -23.77 -21.28
C ILE A 132 -39.30 -23.47 -21.59
N PRO A 133 -39.98 -22.58 -20.85
CA PRO A 133 -41.22 -21.98 -21.31
C PRO A 133 -40.87 -20.88 -22.32
N ALA A 134 -41.48 -20.91 -23.50
CA ALA A 134 -41.29 -19.83 -24.46
C ALA A 134 -41.80 -18.49 -23.87
N GLY A 135 -40.96 -17.45 -23.85
CA GLY A 135 -41.32 -16.10 -23.42
C GLY A 135 -40.61 -15.53 -22.18
N VAL A 136 -39.66 -16.24 -21.56
CA VAL A 136 -38.84 -15.71 -20.45
C VAL A 136 -37.74 -14.79 -20.97
N LYS A 137 -37.63 -13.56 -20.44
CA LYS A 137 -36.60 -12.59 -20.83
C LYS A 137 -35.31 -12.81 -20.04
N GLU A 138 -34.19 -13.01 -20.72
CA GLU A 138 -32.86 -13.10 -20.11
C GLU A 138 -32.18 -11.72 -20.10
N TYR A 139 -31.50 -11.38 -19.01
CA TYR A 139 -30.77 -10.11 -18.84
C TYR A 139 -29.27 -10.34 -18.66
N SER A 140 -28.45 -9.61 -19.43
CA SER A 140 -26.98 -9.66 -19.36
C SER A 140 -26.40 -9.00 -18.11
N ARG A 141 -25.10 -9.23 -17.86
CA ARG A 141 -24.34 -8.59 -16.77
C ARG A 141 -24.40 -7.06 -16.89
N GLU A 142 -24.23 -6.54 -18.10
CA GLU A 142 -24.22 -5.11 -18.44
C GLU A 142 -25.63 -4.52 -18.46
N GLU A 143 -26.64 -5.26 -18.92
CA GLU A 143 -28.04 -4.78 -18.94
C GLU A 143 -28.57 -4.52 -17.52
N VAL A 144 -28.42 -5.49 -16.60
CA VAL A 144 -28.82 -5.29 -15.20
C VAL A 144 -28.00 -4.18 -14.56
N PHE A 145 -26.69 -4.12 -14.81
CA PHE A 145 -25.84 -3.05 -14.28
C PHE A 145 -26.33 -1.66 -14.72
N ASN A 146 -26.65 -1.47 -16.00
CA ASN A 146 -27.16 -0.21 -16.54
C ASN A 146 -28.54 0.17 -16.00
N MET A 147 -29.41 -0.81 -15.72
CA MET A 147 -30.69 -0.58 -15.04
C MET A 147 -30.48 -0.11 -13.59
N LEU A 148 -29.48 -0.63 -12.89
CA LEU A 148 -29.22 -0.28 -11.49
C LEU A 148 -28.45 1.04 -11.34
N LYS A 149 -27.51 1.34 -12.23
CA LYS A 149 -26.58 2.48 -12.12
C LYS A 149 -27.27 3.85 -12.09
N ASN A 150 -28.39 3.99 -12.79
CA ASN A 150 -29.10 5.26 -12.98
C ASN A 150 -30.29 5.46 -12.02
N GLU A 151 -30.55 4.51 -11.13
CA GLU A 151 -31.71 4.53 -10.24
C GLU A 151 -31.45 5.28 -8.93
N SER A 152 -32.51 5.87 -8.37
CA SER A 152 -32.42 6.62 -7.11
C SER A 152 -32.15 5.72 -5.91
N ASP A 153 -32.78 4.54 -5.84
CA ASP A 153 -32.45 3.44 -4.91
C ASP A 153 -32.20 2.14 -5.70
N PRO A 154 -30.95 1.86 -6.09
CA PRO A 154 -30.60 0.65 -6.83
C PRO A 154 -30.90 -0.65 -6.06
N TYR A 155 -30.91 -0.64 -4.72
CA TYR A 155 -31.18 -1.85 -3.93
C TYR A 155 -32.64 -2.29 -4.07
N GLU A 156 -33.59 -1.36 -3.91
CA GLU A 156 -35.01 -1.69 -4.09
C GLU A 156 -35.31 -2.05 -5.56
N LYS A 157 -34.65 -1.41 -6.53
CA LYS A 157 -34.78 -1.81 -7.94
C LYS A 157 -34.31 -3.24 -8.18
N PHE A 158 -33.15 -3.60 -7.63
CA PHE A 158 -32.64 -4.97 -7.70
C PHE A 158 -33.62 -5.97 -7.06
N ARG A 159 -34.30 -5.61 -5.96
CA ARG A 159 -35.32 -6.47 -5.34
C ARG A 159 -36.55 -6.68 -6.22
N GLU A 160 -36.96 -5.71 -7.05
CA GLU A 160 -38.01 -5.94 -8.06
C GLU A 160 -37.58 -6.98 -9.10
N ILE A 161 -36.36 -6.84 -9.62
CA ILE A 161 -35.76 -7.74 -10.61
C ILE A 161 -35.59 -9.16 -10.02
N ALA A 162 -35.09 -9.26 -8.79
CA ALA A 162 -34.96 -10.51 -8.04
C ALA A 162 -36.30 -11.21 -7.78
N LYS A 163 -37.37 -10.46 -7.46
CA LYS A 163 -38.74 -11.02 -7.34
C LYS A 163 -39.23 -11.57 -8.68
N ALA A 164 -38.99 -10.86 -9.79
CA ALA A 164 -39.35 -11.34 -11.12
C ALA A 164 -38.57 -12.62 -11.51
N ALA A 165 -37.27 -12.69 -11.16
CA ALA A 165 -36.44 -13.87 -11.37
C ALA A 165 -36.89 -15.06 -10.51
N ASN A 166 -37.23 -14.83 -9.24
CA ASN A 166 -37.80 -15.86 -8.36
C ASN A 166 -39.14 -16.40 -8.87
N ALA A 167 -39.95 -15.55 -9.50
CA ALA A 167 -41.20 -15.92 -10.16
C ALA A 167 -41.01 -16.55 -11.56
N GLY A 168 -39.77 -16.77 -12.01
CA GLY A 168 -39.47 -17.36 -13.33
C GLY A 168 -39.79 -16.46 -14.53
N LYS A 169 -40.07 -15.17 -14.31
CA LYS A 169 -40.43 -14.22 -15.38
C LYS A 169 -39.21 -13.68 -16.13
N VAL A 170 -38.06 -13.65 -15.48
CA VAL A 170 -36.77 -13.23 -16.05
C VAL A 170 -35.65 -14.15 -15.59
N LYS A 171 -34.54 -14.18 -16.34
CA LYS A 171 -33.32 -14.90 -15.99
C LYS A 171 -32.16 -13.91 -15.89
N LEU A 172 -31.30 -14.06 -14.89
CA LEU A 172 -30.18 -13.14 -14.62
C LEU A 172 -28.85 -13.82 -14.92
N ALA A 173 -27.92 -13.08 -15.54
CA ALA A 173 -26.52 -13.46 -15.62
C ALA A 173 -25.77 -13.16 -14.29
N GLU A 174 -24.63 -13.80 -14.09
CA GLU A 174 -23.74 -13.48 -12.97
C GLU A 174 -23.11 -12.08 -13.12
N PRO A 175 -22.95 -11.29 -12.02
CA PRO A 175 -23.11 -11.62 -10.60
C PRO A 175 -24.54 -11.55 -10.05
N TRP A 176 -25.49 -11.12 -10.88
CA TRP A 176 -26.82 -10.71 -10.41
C TRP A 176 -27.66 -11.90 -9.92
N GLU A 177 -27.44 -13.09 -10.47
CA GLU A 177 -28.04 -14.32 -9.98
C GLU A 177 -27.45 -14.75 -8.61
N SER A 178 -26.13 -14.67 -8.42
CA SER A 178 -25.50 -14.87 -7.10
C SER A 178 -26.01 -13.88 -6.05
N LEU A 179 -26.16 -12.59 -6.41
CA LEU A 179 -26.77 -11.60 -5.53
C LEU A 179 -28.25 -11.91 -5.21
N ARG A 180 -29.02 -12.40 -6.19
CA ARG A 180 -30.41 -12.83 -5.98
C ARG A 180 -30.48 -13.93 -4.92
N VAL A 181 -29.66 -14.97 -5.06
CA VAL A 181 -29.60 -16.10 -4.11
C VAL A 181 -29.24 -15.63 -2.69
N LEU A 182 -28.35 -14.64 -2.55
CA LEU A 182 -27.90 -14.16 -1.24
C LEU A 182 -28.84 -13.14 -0.57
N ILE A 183 -29.58 -12.34 -1.35
CA ILE A 183 -30.44 -11.25 -0.83
C ILE A 183 -31.91 -11.68 -0.76
N MET A 184 -32.37 -12.45 -1.75
CA MET A 184 -33.74 -12.95 -1.88
C MET A 184 -33.76 -14.41 -2.36
N PRO A 185 -33.24 -15.38 -1.57
CA PRO A 185 -33.31 -16.80 -1.92
C PRO A 185 -34.76 -17.29 -2.08
N LYS A 186 -34.94 -18.30 -2.92
CA LYS A 186 -36.10 -19.20 -2.87
C LYS A 186 -36.00 -20.07 -1.62
N ARG A 187 -37.11 -20.61 -1.14
CA ARG A 187 -37.14 -21.45 0.09
C ARG A 187 -36.11 -22.59 0.05
N SER A 188 -36.00 -23.30 -1.07
CA SER A 188 -35.00 -24.37 -1.28
C SER A 188 -33.54 -23.89 -1.35
N GLU A 189 -33.31 -22.62 -1.65
CA GLU A 189 -31.98 -21.99 -1.63
C GLU A 189 -31.63 -21.49 -0.22
N GLU A 190 -32.62 -20.94 0.50
CA GLU A 190 -32.51 -20.58 1.92
C GLU A 190 -32.20 -21.82 2.77
N ASP A 191 -32.90 -22.94 2.55
CA ASP A 191 -32.65 -24.23 3.22
C ASP A 191 -31.20 -24.72 2.98
N ARG A 192 -30.64 -24.51 1.78
CA ARG A 192 -29.24 -24.84 1.45
C ARG A 192 -28.24 -23.89 2.12
N LEU A 193 -28.51 -22.58 2.12
CA LEU A 193 -27.68 -21.58 2.82
C LEU A 193 -27.69 -21.79 4.34
N MET A 194 -28.77 -22.34 4.88
CA MET A 194 -28.97 -22.67 6.29
C MET A 194 -28.47 -24.08 6.69
N TRP A 195 -27.75 -24.79 5.82
CA TRP A 195 -27.21 -26.13 6.12
C TRP A 195 -25.72 -26.10 6.52
N GLY A 196 -25.33 -27.02 7.40
CA GLY A 196 -23.95 -27.18 7.89
C GLY A 196 -23.33 -25.88 8.44
N GLY A 197 -22.05 -25.65 8.14
CA GLY A 197 -21.34 -24.43 8.54
C GLY A 197 -21.89 -23.13 7.93
N GLY A 198 -22.71 -23.21 6.87
CA GLY A 198 -23.36 -22.07 6.24
C GLY A 198 -24.39 -21.39 7.14
N ALA A 199 -25.08 -22.16 8.00
CA ALA A 199 -26.13 -21.66 8.88
C ALA A 199 -25.68 -20.49 9.76
N LYS A 200 -24.49 -20.59 10.36
CA LYS A 200 -23.91 -19.54 11.21
C LYS A 200 -23.58 -18.29 10.41
N LEU A 201 -23.08 -18.46 9.17
CA LEU A 201 -22.70 -17.37 8.26
C LEU A 201 -23.94 -16.62 7.74
N TYR A 202 -24.94 -17.32 7.21
CA TYR A 202 -26.14 -16.72 6.62
C TYR A 202 -27.08 -16.11 7.69
N SER A 203 -27.03 -16.60 8.93
CA SER A 203 -27.88 -16.10 10.02
C SER A 203 -27.76 -14.60 10.31
N LYS A 204 -26.60 -13.97 10.01
CA LYS A 204 -26.43 -12.51 10.10
C LYS A 204 -27.28 -11.79 9.05
N TYR A 205 -27.09 -12.14 7.77
CA TYR A 205 -27.81 -11.57 6.62
C TYR A 205 -29.33 -11.77 6.70
N ARG A 206 -29.79 -12.90 7.26
CA ARG A 206 -31.22 -13.15 7.47
C ARG A 206 -31.87 -12.22 8.51
N LYS A 207 -31.12 -11.84 9.55
CA LYS A 207 -31.60 -11.03 10.69
C LYS A 207 -31.46 -9.53 10.47
N ASP A 208 -30.45 -9.11 9.72
CA ASP A 208 -30.11 -7.69 9.53
C ASP A 208 -30.06 -7.33 8.05
N GLU A 209 -30.99 -6.48 7.63
CA GLU A 209 -31.10 -5.98 6.26
C GLU A 209 -29.91 -5.06 5.88
N LYS A 210 -29.20 -4.46 6.87
CA LYS A 210 -27.96 -3.70 6.61
C LYS A 210 -26.90 -4.57 5.95
N TYR A 211 -26.75 -5.84 6.35
CA TYR A 211 -25.78 -6.76 5.75
C TYR A 211 -26.10 -7.08 4.28
N LYS A 212 -27.38 -7.22 3.91
CA LYS A 212 -27.78 -7.41 2.51
C LYS A 212 -27.53 -6.16 1.67
N ARG A 213 -27.89 -4.99 2.21
CA ARG A 213 -27.65 -3.68 1.56
C ARG A 213 -26.16 -3.43 1.36
N ALA A 214 -25.33 -3.71 2.38
CA ALA A 214 -23.87 -3.58 2.28
C ALA A 214 -23.27 -4.55 1.25
N LEU A 215 -23.66 -5.84 1.25
CA LEU A 215 -23.20 -6.81 0.25
C LEU A 215 -23.59 -6.38 -1.18
N PHE A 216 -24.83 -5.90 -1.37
CA PHE A 216 -25.29 -5.38 -2.65
C PHE A 216 -24.46 -4.17 -3.11
N TYR A 217 -24.32 -3.14 -2.27
CA TYR A 217 -23.61 -1.91 -2.63
C TYR A 217 -22.10 -2.13 -2.81
N ALA A 218 -21.49 -3.04 -2.06
CA ALA A 218 -20.10 -3.44 -2.27
C ALA A 218 -19.92 -4.20 -3.59
N THR A 219 -20.84 -5.09 -3.94
CA THR A 219 -20.80 -5.80 -5.23
C THR A 219 -21.03 -4.84 -6.40
N LEU A 220 -22.03 -3.96 -6.33
CA LEU A 220 -22.32 -2.96 -7.36
C LEU A 220 -21.13 -2.00 -7.59
N ALA A 221 -20.48 -1.54 -6.52
CA ALA A 221 -19.28 -0.70 -6.61
C ALA A 221 -18.07 -1.46 -7.20
N LEU A 222 -17.90 -2.74 -6.82
CA LEU A 222 -16.84 -3.59 -7.36
C LEU A 222 -17.04 -3.88 -8.84
N GLU A 223 -18.28 -4.15 -9.29
CA GLU A 223 -18.62 -4.33 -10.70
C GLU A 223 -18.40 -3.06 -11.52
N GLU A 224 -18.78 -1.88 -11.00
CA GLU A 224 -18.53 -0.60 -11.68
C GLU A 224 -17.03 -0.34 -11.90
N ALA A 225 -16.21 -0.57 -10.87
CA ALA A 225 -14.76 -0.39 -10.95
C ALA A 225 -14.09 -1.48 -11.81
N PHE A 226 -14.48 -2.75 -11.63
CA PHE A 226 -13.90 -3.88 -12.34
C PHE A 226 -14.24 -3.85 -13.84
N GLY A 227 -15.44 -3.42 -14.24
CA GLY A 227 -15.81 -3.31 -15.66
C GLY A 227 -14.89 -2.37 -16.46
N VAL A 228 -14.53 -1.23 -15.87
CA VAL A 228 -13.56 -0.29 -16.46
C VAL A 228 -12.18 -0.95 -16.55
N TYR A 229 -11.71 -1.54 -15.45
CA TYR A 229 -10.36 -2.12 -15.37
C TYR A 229 -10.17 -3.36 -16.26
N ARG A 230 -11.13 -4.28 -16.27
CA ARG A 230 -11.15 -5.49 -17.11
C ARG A 230 -11.08 -5.16 -18.60
N SER A 231 -11.64 -4.02 -19.01
CA SER A 231 -11.59 -3.55 -20.40
C SER A 231 -10.17 -3.18 -20.82
N ALA A 232 -9.40 -2.50 -19.95
CA ALA A 232 -7.99 -2.19 -20.21
C ALA A 232 -7.10 -3.45 -20.17
N LEU A 233 -7.34 -4.36 -19.22
CA LEU A 233 -6.62 -5.64 -19.19
C LEU A 233 -6.88 -6.50 -20.42
N ARG A 234 -8.12 -6.57 -20.94
CA ARG A 234 -8.41 -7.33 -22.16
C ARG A 234 -7.61 -6.84 -23.36
N LYS A 235 -7.47 -5.52 -23.58
CA LYS A 235 -6.60 -4.97 -24.64
C LYS A 235 -5.16 -5.45 -24.50
N LEU A 236 -4.68 -5.54 -23.26
CA LEU A 236 -3.31 -5.95 -22.95
C LEU A 236 -3.12 -7.47 -23.13
N GLU A 237 -4.10 -8.29 -22.75
CA GLU A 237 -4.15 -9.73 -23.06
C GLU A 237 -4.21 -10.00 -24.57
N GLU A 238 -5.05 -9.27 -25.31
CA GLU A 238 -5.18 -9.38 -26.77
C GLU A 238 -3.89 -8.99 -27.50
N ALA A 239 -3.13 -8.04 -26.96
CA ALA A 239 -1.81 -7.67 -27.47
C ALA A 239 -0.71 -8.70 -27.14
N PHE A 240 -0.92 -9.57 -26.14
CA PHE A 240 0.00 -10.63 -25.72
C PHE A 240 -0.34 -11.99 -26.34
N ASP A 241 -1.58 -12.22 -26.79
CA ASP A 241 -2.05 -13.53 -27.28
C ASP A 241 -1.38 -13.97 -28.59
N VAL A 242 -0.60 -15.05 -28.51
CA VAL A 242 0.08 -15.67 -29.65
C VAL A 242 -0.89 -16.48 -30.51
N HIS A 243 -2.02 -16.96 -29.97
CA HIS A 243 -2.86 -18.01 -30.55
C HIS A 243 -4.13 -17.55 -31.28
N ARG A 244 -4.63 -16.32 -31.06
CA ARG A 244 -5.64 -15.76 -31.98
C ARG A 244 -5.07 -15.60 -33.40
N LYS A 245 -5.79 -16.17 -34.37
CA LYS A 245 -5.53 -16.00 -35.82
C LYS A 245 -6.07 -14.67 -36.37
N ASP A 246 -6.95 -14.02 -35.62
CA ASP A 246 -7.75 -12.86 -36.05
C ASP A 246 -7.13 -11.51 -35.66
N VAL A 247 -5.97 -11.54 -34.98
CA VAL A 247 -5.17 -10.37 -34.61
C VAL A 247 -4.03 -10.22 -35.62
N GLU A 248 -3.91 -9.05 -36.26
CA GLU A 248 -2.94 -8.88 -37.35
C GLU A 248 -1.50 -8.98 -36.83
N LYS A 249 -0.55 -9.47 -37.66
CA LYS A 249 0.84 -9.73 -37.19
C LYS A 249 1.51 -8.52 -36.55
N HIS A 250 1.16 -7.30 -36.98
CA HIS A 250 1.70 -6.05 -36.47
C HIS A 250 1.02 -5.54 -35.18
N GLU A 251 -0.03 -6.22 -34.70
CA GLU A 251 -0.70 -5.90 -33.44
C GLU A 251 -0.10 -6.62 -32.21
N LYS A 252 0.74 -7.63 -32.42
CA LYS A 252 1.37 -8.40 -31.36
C LYS A 252 2.57 -7.67 -30.75
N VAL A 253 2.60 -7.63 -29.42
CA VAL A 253 3.64 -6.95 -28.63
C VAL A 253 4.97 -7.69 -28.62
N VAL A 254 4.96 -9.02 -28.62
CA VAL A 254 6.15 -9.86 -28.82
C VAL A 254 5.92 -10.74 -30.04
N GLN A 255 6.88 -10.74 -30.96
CA GLN A 255 6.87 -11.53 -32.19
C GLN A 255 8.01 -12.53 -32.16
N ARG A 256 7.69 -13.82 -32.23
CA ARG A 256 8.68 -14.88 -32.44
C ARG A 256 9.04 -14.98 -33.92
N MET A 257 10.34 -14.92 -34.22
CA MET A 257 10.91 -15.07 -35.56
C MET A 257 12.00 -16.14 -35.52
N ASP A 258 12.13 -16.92 -36.59
CA ASP A 258 13.26 -17.83 -36.79
C ASP A 258 14.22 -17.16 -37.78
N VAL A 259 15.48 -16.94 -37.38
CA VAL A 259 16.50 -16.21 -38.15
C VAL A 259 17.67 -17.14 -38.47
N GLY A 260 18.12 -17.15 -39.73
CA GLY A 260 19.21 -17.99 -40.23
C GLY A 260 18.77 -19.07 -41.23
N GLU A 261 19.75 -19.63 -41.94
CA GLU A 261 19.55 -20.77 -42.86
C GLU A 261 19.67 -22.11 -42.12
N GLU A 262 19.03 -23.16 -42.61
CA GLU A 262 19.16 -24.50 -42.02
C GLU A 262 20.58 -25.06 -42.18
N PRO A 263 21.19 -25.68 -41.16
CA PRO A 263 20.57 -26.14 -39.90
C PRO A 263 20.62 -25.15 -38.72
N PHE A 264 21.04 -23.89 -38.92
CA PHE A 264 21.38 -22.94 -37.86
C PHE A 264 20.28 -21.91 -37.52
N LYS A 265 19.00 -22.25 -37.70
CA LYS A 265 17.87 -21.37 -37.34
C LYS A 265 17.86 -21.06 -35.84
N GLN A 266 18.03 -19.80 -35.48
CA GLN A 266 17.94 -19.31 -34.10
C GLN A 266 16.59 -18.61 -33.86
N VAL A 267 15.96 -18.92 -32.72
CA VAL A 267 14.69 -18.29 -32.32
C VAL A 267 14.96 -16.93 -31.69
N VAL A 268 14.42 -15.87 -32.29
CA VAL A 268 14.52 -14.48 -31.83
C VAL A 268 13.12 -13.98 -31.47
N TYR A 269 12.99 -13.33 -30.31
CA TYR A 269 11.73 -12.68 -29.89
C TYR A 269 11.90 -11.16 -30.01
N VAL A 270 11.12 -10.51 -30.87
CA VAL A 270 11.13 -9.06 -31.06
C VAL A 270 9.99 -8.43 -30.27
N ALA A 271 10.31 -7.56 -29.32
CA ALA A 271 9.36 -6.87 -28.45
C ALA A 271 9.21 -5.39 -28.80
N ASP A 272 7.98 -4.91 -28.98
CA ASP A 272 7.68 -3.49 -29.21
C ASP A 272 7.48 -2.75 -27.88
N LEU A 273 8.54 -2.06 -27.43
CA LEU A 273 8.54 -1.33 -26.16
C LEU A 273 7.68 -0.06 -26.20
N GLY A 274 7.52 0.56 -27.37
CA GLY A 274 6.66 1.73 -27.54
C GLY A 274 5.19 1.38 -27.26
N ARG A 275 4.70 0.30 -27.89
CA ARG A 275 3.36 -0.24 -27.66
C ARG A 275 3.17 -0.74 -26.22
N LEU A 276 4.15 -1.44 -25.66
CA LEU A 276 4.13 -1.87 -24.25
C LEU A 276 4.00 -0.71 -23.27
N ARG A 277 4.79 0.35 -23.45
CA ARG A 277 4.76 1.54 -22.59
C ARG A 277 3.40 2.23 -22.64
N TRP A 278 2.77 2.29 -23.82
CA TRP A 278 1.44 2.86 -23.98
C TRP A 278 0.35 1.99 -23.31
N LEU A 279 0.35 0.67 -23.56
CA LEU A 279 -0.60 -0.27 -22.94
C LEU A 279 -0.46 -0.35 -21.41
N ALA A 280 0.77 -0.37 -20.90
CA ALA A 280 1.04 -0.36 -19.46
C ALA A 280 0.55 0.93 -18.80
N LYS A 281 0.70 2.08 -19.48
CA LYS A 281 0.18 3.36 -19.02
C LYS A 281 -1.35 3.40 -19.02
N GLU A 282 -2.01 2.91 -20.09
CA GLU A 282 -3.47 2.83 -20.15
C GLU A 282 -4.03 1.91 -19.04
N GLU A 283 -3.37 0.79 -18.76
CA GLU A 283 -3.75 -0.13 -17.67
C GLU A 283 -3.55 0.47 -16.27
N GLU A 284 -2.45 1.20 -16.03
CA GLU A 284 -2.22 1.90 -14.76
C GLU A 284 -3.25 3.02 -14.55
N GLU A 285 -3.53 3.84 -15.57
CA GLU A 285 -4.57 4.88 -15.51
C GLU A 285 -5.96 4.25 -15.28
N ALA A 286 -6.29 3.13 -15.94
CA ALA A 286 -7.53 2.39 -15.70
C ALA A 286 -7.62 1.83 -14.28
N PHE A 287 -6.51 1.33 -13.72
CA PHE A 287 -6.44 0.79 -12.37
C PHE A 287 -6.58 1.87 -11.29
N GLU A 288 -5.84 2.98 -11.42
CA GLU A 288 -5.95 4.15 -10.53
C GLU A 288 -7.39 4.69 -10.54
N ASN A 289 -8.00 4.82 -11.72
CA ASN A 289 -9.40 5.23 -11.87
C ASN A 289 -10.40 4.22 -11.28
N ALA A 290 -10.14 2.91 -11.41
CA ALA A 290 -10.99 1.87 -10.84
C ALA A 290 -10.93 1.85 -9.30
N LEU A 291 -9.73 1.93 -8.70
CA LEU A 291 -9.57 2.04 -7.24
C LEU A 291 -10.21 3.32 -6.68
N SER A 292 -10.00 4.45 -7.37
CA SER A 292 -10.61 5.74 -7.01
C SER A 292 -12.14 5.68 -7.08
N THR A 293 -12.69 5.08 -8.15
CA THR A 293 -14.13 4.89 -8.34
C THR A 293 -14.71 3.96 -7.28
N LEU A 294 -14.08 2.81 -7.02
CA LEU A 294 -14.47 1.86 -5.99
C LEU A 294 -14.52 2.53 -4.61
N ARG A 295 -13.43 3.20 -4.22
CA ARG A 295 -13.34 3.92 -2.95
C ARG A 295 -14.37 5.04 -2.86
N ARG A 296 -14.59 5.81 -3.92
CA ARG A 296 -15.62 6.86 -3.97
C ARG A 296 -17.02 6.27 -3.76
N LYS A 297 -17.37 5.22 -4.50
CA LYS A 297 -18.69 4.58 -4.46
C LYS A 297 -18.98 3.88 -3.15
N LEU A 298 -18.02 3.12 -2.60
CA LEU A 298 -18.16 2.51 -1.28
C LEU A 298 -18.43 3.57 -0.19
N ASN A 299 -17.70 4.68 -0.20
CA ASN A 299 -17.93 5.79 0.73
C ASN A 299 -19.27 6.53 0.48
N GLU A 300 -19.68 6.69 -0.78
CA GLU A 300 -20.97 7.28 -1.17
C GLU A 300 -22.13 6.45 -0.59
N TYR A 301 -22.06 5.12 -0.75
CA TYR A 301 -23.06 4.20 -0.22
C TYR A 301 -22.99 4.03 1.31
N ALA A 302 -21.80 4.08 1.90
CA ALA A 302 -21.59 4.03 3.35
C ALA A 302 -22.34 5.16 4.07
N VAL A 303 -22.10 6.41 3.65
CA VAL A 303 -22.73 7.60 4.23
C VAL A 303 -24.23 7.67 3.89
N ARG A 304 -24.60 7.38 2.64
CA ARG A 304 -25.99 7.54 2.16
C ARG A 304 -26.97 6.55 2.79
N TYR A 305 -26.51 5.37 3.19
CA TYR A 305 -27.37 4.29 3.69
C TYR A 305 -27.04 3.83 5.12
N ASP A 306 -26.19 4.56 5.85
CA ASP A 306 -25.78 4.25 7.23
C ASP A 306 -25.14 2.85 7.36
N LEU A 307 -24.09 2.62 6.54
CA LEU A 307 -23.37 1.35 6.40
C LEU A 307 -21.84 1.52 6.60
N GLU A 308 -21.41 2.54 7.33
CA GLU A 308 -19.98 2.87 7.48
C GLU A 308 -19.15 1.71 8.06
N ASP A 309 -19.68 1.03 9.07
CA ASP A 309 -19.09 -0.16 9.70
C ASP A 309 -18.89 -1.35 8.72
N LEU A 310 -19.78 -1.49 7.73
CA LEU A 310 -19.75 -2.59 6.76
C LEU A 310 -19.07 -2.25 5.42
N LEU A 311 -18.94 -0.96 5.09
CA LEU A 311 -18.40 -0.46 3.81
C LEU A 311 -17.11 0.37 3.93
N ASN A 312 -16.62 0.67 5.15
CA ASN A 312 -15.32 1.33 5.35
C ASN A 312 -14.19 0.58 4.62
N VAL A 313 -13.22 1.33 4.10
CA VAL A 313 -12.06 0.80 3.34
C VAL A 313 -10.78 1.08 4.12
N GLU A 314 -10.24 0.04 4.75
CA GLU A 314 -8.95 0.09 5.44
C GLU A 314 -7.85 -0.40 4.49
N GLU A 315 -7.25 0.51 3.72
CA GLU A 315 -6.28 0.16 2.66
C GLU A 315 -5.09 -0.65 3.18
N SER A 316 -4.66 -0.42 4.42
CA SER A 316 -3.58 -1.19 5.08
C SER A 316 -3.99 -2.62 5.42
N VAL A 317 -5.27 -2.86 5.78
CA VAL A 317 -5.83 -4.20 5.99
C VAL A 317 -6.12 -4.89 4.66
N ALA A 318 -6.58 -4.14 3.65
CA ALA A 318 -6.77 -4.65 2.30
C ALA A 318 -5.44 -5.19 1.73
N ARG A 319 -4.34 -4.42 1.82
CA ARG A 319 -3.01 -4.88 1.39
C ARG A 319 -2.58 -6.14 2.16
N LYS A 320 -2.71 -6.17 3.49
CA LYS A 320 -2.41 -7.37 4.30
C LYS A 320 -3.21 -8.61 3.86
N LEU A 321 -4.47 -8.44 3.45
CA LEU A 321 -5.30 -9.53 2.91
C LEU A 321 -4.82 -10.01 1.53
N VAL A 322 -4.35 -9.12 0.65
CA VAL A 322 -3.76 -9.49 -0.66
C VAL A 322 -2.52 -10.37 -0.49
N GLU A 323 -1.70 -10.06 0.51
CA GLU A 323 -0.41 -10.72 0.79
C GLU A 323 -0.51 -11.94 1.70
N ALA A 324 -1.70 -12.22 2.24
CA ALA A 324 -1.94 -13.24 3.25
C ALA A 324 -1.61 -14.67 2.77
N LYS A 325 -0.85 -15.39 3.60
CA LYS A 325 -0.64 -16.85 3.47
C LYS A 325 -1.84 -17.64 3.99
N GLU A 326 -1.78 -18.97 3.85
CA GLU A 326 -2.91 -19.87 4.10
C GLU A 326 -3.50 -19.79 5.53
N PRO A 327 -2.69 -19.82 6.62
CA PRO A 327 -3.23 -19.62 7.97
C PRO A 327 -3.78 -18.20 8.17
N GLU A 328 -3.15 -17.19 7.55
CA GLU A 328 -3.50 -15.76 7.71
C GLU A 328 -4.87 -15.42 7.14
N LEU A 329 -5.31 -16.06 6.04
CA LEU A 329 -6.64 -15.82 5.44
C LEU A 329 -7.81 -15.97 6.44
N SER A 330 -7.62 -16.77 7.50
CA SER A 330 -8.63 -16.99 8.53
C SER A 330 -8.78 -15.80 9.51
N GLU A 331 -7.74 -14.97 9.64
CA GLU A 331 -7.73 -13.76 10.48
C GLU A 331 -8.66 -12.68 9.88
N PHE A 332 -8.75 -12.63 8.55
CA PHE A 332 -9.56 -11.63 7.80
C PHE A 332 -11.05 -11.99 7.66
N LYS A 333 -11.57 -12.91 8.48
CA LYS A 333 -12.97 -13.39 8.41
C LYS A 333 -14.02 -12.30 8.68
N ASP A 334 -13.70 -11.34 9.55
CA ASP A 334 -14.60 -10.27 10.03
C ASP A 334 -14.31 -8.90 9.35
N VAL A 335 -13.52 -8.89 8.26
CA VAL A 335 -13.20 -7.68 7.48
C VAL A 335 -14.43 -7.16 6.71
N SER A 336 -14.60 -5.84 6.68
CA SER A 336 -15.68 -5.13 5.99
C SER A 336 -15.77 -5.50 4.49
N PHE A 337 -16.97 -5.43 3.92
CA PHE A 337 -17.16 -5.70 2.48
C PHE A 337 -16.40 -4.69 1.62
N GLY A 338 -16.31 -3.44 2.06
CA GLY A 338 -15.53 -2.40 1.38
C GLY A 338 -14.04 -2.75 1.31
N THR A 339 -13.45 -3.18 2.42
CA THR A 339 -12.04 -3.61 2.46
C THR A 339 -11.80 -4.89 1.66
N LYS A 340 -12.73 -5.86 1.69
CA LYS A 340 -12.65 -7.05 0.82
C LYS A 340 -12.73 -6.69 -0.67
N ALA A 341 -13.64 -5.81 -1.07
CA ALA A 341 -13.78 -5.38 -2.47
C ALA A 341 -12.52 -4.63 -2.96
N PHE A 342 -11.96 -3.76 -2.12
CA PHE A 342 -10.72 -3.05 -2.41
C PHE A 342 -9.52 -4.01 -2.52
N ALA A 343 -9.41 -4.96 -1.59
CA ALA A 343 -8.42 -6.04 -1.65
C ALA A 343 -8.59 -6.92 -2.89
N ALA A 344 -9.82 -7.24 -3.30
CA ALA A 344 -10.10 -8.08 -4.45
C ALA A 344 -9.61 -7.44 -5.76
N LEU A 345 -9.84 -6.13 -5.95
CA LEU A 345 -9.38 -5.43 -7.15
C LEU A 345 -7.84 -5.35 -7.22
N ILE A 346 -7.17 -5.12 -6.08
CA ILE A 346 -5.70 -5.18 -5.99
C ILE A 346 -5.20 -6.60 -6.27
N ALA A 347 -5.73 -7.61 -5.58
CA ALA A 347 -5.30 -9.00 -5.71
C ALA A 347 -5.53 -9.54 -7.13
N TYR A 348 -6.59 -9.09 -7.80
CA TYR A 348 -6.84 -9.39 -9.21
C TYR A 348 -5.75 -8.82 -10.12
N ARG A 349 -5.37 -7.54 -9.95
CA ARG A 349 -4.25 -6.93 -10.68
C ARG A 349 -2.95 -7.68 -10.44
N GLU A 350 -2.62 -7.97 -9.18
CA GLU A 350 -1.39 -8.68 -8.84
C GLU A 350 -1.36 -10.11 -9.43
N TYR A 351 -2.51 -10.80 -9.46
CA TYR A 351 -2.64 -12.11 -10.12
C TYR A 351 -2.50 -12.01 -11.65
N ALA A 352 -3.09 -10.99 -12.28
CA ALA A 352 -2.94 -10.71 -13.71
C ALA A 352 -1.48 -10.36 -14.10
N LEU A 353 -0.75 -9.71 -13.19
CA LEU A 353 0.70 -9.50 -13.28
C LEU A 353 1.52 -10.76 -12.91
N GLY A 354 0.88 -11.89 -12.56
CA GLY A 354 1.53 -13.17 -12.30
C GLY A 354 1.95 -13.46 -10.86
N ARG A 355 1.60 -12.61 -9.87
CA ARG A 355 1.76 -12.93 -8.43
C ARG A 355 0.60 -13.81 -7.98
N ARG A 356 0.84 -15.12 -7.88
CA ARG A 356 -0.13 -16.11 -7.41
C ARG A 356 -0.26 -16.06 -5.86
N SER A 357 -0.90 -15.02 -5.32
CA SER A 357 -1.33 -15.04 -3.91
C SER A 357 -2.63 -15.84 -3.76
N LEU A 358 -2.94 -16.28 -2.52
CA LEU A 358 -4.13 -17.07 -2.27
C LEU A 358 -5.39 -16.24 -2.46
N TYR A 359 -5.43 -15.02 -1.92
CA TYR A 359 -6.55 -14.11 -2.16
C TYR A 359 -6.62 -13.63 -3.61
N GLY A 360 -5.48 -13.50 -4.31
CA GLY A 360 -5.45 -13.24 -5.76
C GLY A 360 -6.06 -14.38 -6.58
N THR A 361 -5.81 -15.63 -6.19
CA THR A 361 -6.42 -16.82 -6.82
C THR A 361 -7.94 -16.83 -6.62
N ALA A 362 -8.40 -16.48 -5.42
CA ALA A 362 -9.84 -16.30 -5.16
C ALA A 362 -10.41 -15.15 -6.00
N ALA A 363 -9.79 -13.97 -5.97
CA ALA A 363 -10.26 -12.78 -6.67
C ALA A 363 -10.35 -13.01 -8.18
N TRP A 364 -9.33 -13.62 -8.79
CA TRP A 364 -9.33 -13.95 -10.22
C TRP A 364 -10.49 -14.86 -10.60
N HIS A 365 -10.60 -16.02 -9.94
CA HIS A 365 -11.66 -16.99 -10.23
C HIS A 365 -13.04 -16.35 -10.10
N TRP A 366 -13.33 -15.73 -8.95
CA TRP A 366 -14.67 -15.21 -8.66
C TRP A 366 -15.05 -13.99 -9.51
N LEU A 367 -14.10 -13.12 -9.91
CA LEU A 367 -14.39 -11.98 -10.78
C LEU A 367 -14.59 -12.40 -12.25
N GLU A 368 -13.83 -13.39 -12.73
CA GLU A 368 -13.93 -13.88 -14.10
C GLU A 368 -15.20 -14.69 -14.36
N VAL A 369 -15.56 -15.63 -13.47
CA VAL A 369 -16.84 -16.37 -13.55
C VAL A 369 -18.05 -15.52 -13.17
N GLY A 370 -17.82 -14.28 -12.73
CA GLY A 370 -18.87 -13.35 -12.31
C GLY A 370 -19.44 -13.60 -10.91
N GLY A 371 -18.93 -14.54 -10.12
CA GLY A 371 -19.36 -14.75 -8.73
C GLY A 371 -18.80 -13.75 -7.72
N SER A 372 -18.70 -12.46 -8.06
CA SER A 372 -18.15 -11.40 -7.20
C SER A 372 -18.91 -11.26 -5.86
N ALA A 373 -20.22 -11.52 -5.86
CA ALA A 373 -21.03 -11.60 -4.65
C ALA A 373 -20.56 -12.70 -3.67
N TRP A 374 -20.13 -13.87 -4.17
CA TRP A 374 -19.62 -14.96 -3.34
C TRP A 374 -18.25 -14.64 -2.74
N LEU A 375 -17.38 -13.95 -3.49
CA LEU A 375 -16.07 -13.48 -3.01
C LEU A 375 -16.21 -12.55 -1.79
N LEU A 376 -17.21 -11.67 -1.78
CA LEU A 376 -17.48 -10.75 -0.69
C LEU A 376 -18.22 -11.42 0.48
N TYR A 377 -19.18 -12.30 0.17
CA TYR A 377 -19.98 -13.05 1.15
C TYR A 377 -19.14 -14.02 2.00
N TYR A 378 -18.25 -14.78 1.38
CA TYR A 378 -17.44 -15.78 2.07
C TYR A 378 -16.32 -15.16 2.92
N ALA A 379 -15.85 -15.91 3.91
CA ALA A 379 -14.56 -15.63 4.54
C ALA A 379 -13.43 -15.88 3.53
N PRO A 380 -12.31 -15.13 3.54
CA PRO A 380 -11.27 -15.24 2.52
C PRO A 380 -10.72 -16.67 2.31
N THR A 381 -10.47 -17.44 3.38
CA THR A 381 -10.08 -18.86 3.28
C THR A 381 -11.13 -19.69 2.52
N THR A 382 -12.43 -19.47 2.77
CA THR A 382 -13.50 -20.20 2.09
C THR A 382 -13.63 -19.80 0.62
N ALA A 383 -13.43 -18.51 0.29
CA ALA A 383 -13.40 -18.05 -1.09
C ALA A 383 -12.24 -18.66 -1.87
N TYR A 384 -11.05 -18.75 -1.26
CA TYR A 384 -9.87 -19.42 -1.80
C TYR A 384 -10.09 -20.92 -2.01
N ASN A 385 -10.47 -21.66 -0.96
CA ASN A 385 -10.65 -23.12 -1.03
C ASN A 385 -11.71 -23.55 -2.07
N LYS A 386 -12.68 -22.68 -2.37
CA LYS A 386 -13.66 -22.92 -3.45
C LYS A 386 -13.10 -22.63 -4.84
N ALA A 387 -12.32 -21.56 -5.01
CA ALA A 387 -11.65 -21.23 -6.27
C ALA A 387 -10.58 -22.28 -6.64
N GLU A 388 -9.83 -22.77 -5.66
CA GLU A 388 -8.82 -23.82 -5.85
C GLU A 388 -9.43 -25.13 -6.36
N ARG A 389 -10.53 -25.59 -5.76
CA ARG A 389 -11.28 -26.79 -6.19
C ARG A 389 -11.90 -26.68 -7.60
N ALA A 390 -11.85 -25.51 -8.22
CA ALA A 390 -12.32 -25.30 -9.58
C ALA A 390 -11.22 -25.43 -10.65
N GLU A 391 -9.98 -25.80 -10.27
CA GLU A 391 -8.83 -26.04 -11.19
C GLU A 391 -8.56 -24.86 -12.13
N ALA A 392 -8.65 -23.66 -11.56
CA ALA A 392 -8.50 -22.38 -12.24
C ALA A 392 -7.02 -22.03 -12.54
N VAL A 393 -6.39 -22.72 -13.50
CA VAL A 393 -4.98 -22.48 -13.89
C VAL A 393 -4.85 -22.14 -15.37
N ARG A 394 -4.49 -20.88 -15.67
CA ARG A 394 -3.99 -20.47 -17.00
C ARG A 394 -2.48 -20.74 -17.09
N PRO A 395 -2.01 -21.64 -17.98
CA PRO A 395 -0.59 -21.73 -18.31
C PRO A 395 -0.15 -20.49 -19.09
N ALA A 396 1.08 -20.03 -18.84
CA ALA A 396 1.68 -18.89 -19.55
C ALA A 396 2.74 -19.37 -20.56
N THR A 397 2.73 -18.77 -21.74
CA THR A 397 3.70 -18.92 -22.83
C THR A 397 5.01 -18.16 -22.54
N VAL A 398 6.04 -18.39 -23.34
CA VAL A 398 7.33 -17.69 -23.20
C VAL A 398 7.18 -16.22 -23.61
N GLU A 399 6.40 -15.98 -24.66
CA GLU A 399 6.04 -14.67 -25.19
C GLU A 399 5.30 -13.82 -24.14
N GLU A 400 4.30 -14.39 -23.44
CA GLU A 400 3.62 -13.72 -22.32
C GLU A 400 4.58 -13.41 -21.15
N MET A 401 5.51 -14.31 -20.81
CA MET A 401 6.51 -14.07 -19.75
C MET A 401 7.49 -12.93 -20.12
N VAL A 402 7.93 -12.87 -21.38
CA VAL A 402 8.77 -11.78 -21.89
C VAL A 402 7.99 -10.46 -21.92
N ALA A 403 6.75 -10.48 -22.42
CA ALA A 403 5.89 -9.29 -22.46
C ALA A 403 5.60 -8.72 -21.06
N GLU A 404 5.28 -9.59 -20.09
CA GLU A 404 5.05 -9.20 -18.69
C GLU A 404 6.34 -8.70 -18.01
N THR A 405 7.50 -9.31 -18.29
CA THR A 405 8.80 -8.77 -17.82
C THR A 405 8.99 -7.33 -18.28
N LEU A 406 8.82 -7.07 -19.58
CA LEU A 406 9.08 -5.77 -20.18
C LEU A 406 8.02 -4.74 -19.79
N ARG A 407 6.76 -5.15 -19.64
CA ARG A 407 5.66 -4.33 -19.08
C ARG A 407 6.03 -3.80 -17.70
N ARG A 408 6.61 -4.62 -16.83
CA ARG A 408 7.02 -4.21 -15.47
C ARG A 408 8.05 -3.09 -15.44
N LEU A 409 8.80 -2.85 -16.51
CA LEU A 409 9.70 -1.68 -16.59
C LEU A 409 8.94 -0.35 -16.53
N PHE A 410 7.65 -0.35 -16.89
CA PHE A 410 6.81 0.85 -16.96
C PHE A 410 5.87 1.04 -15.76
N LEU A 411 5.92 0.15 -14.76
CA LEU A 411 5.09 0.25 -13.56
C LEU A 411 5.63 1.28 -12.55
N LYS A 412 4.71 1.93 -11.84
CA LYS A 412 5.02 2.85 -10.75
C LYS A 412 5.30 2.12 -9.43
N PRO A 413 6.09 2.70 -8.51
CA PRO A 413 6.87 3.94 -8.66
C PRO A 413 8.20 3.76 -9.42
N GLY A 414 8.61 2.53 -9.72
CA GLY A 414 9.94 2.21 -10.25
C GLY A 414 10.29 2.92 -11.57
N VAL A 415 9.34 3.05 -12.50
CA VAL A 415 9.54 3.81 -13.74
C VAL A 415 9.86 5.30 -13.51
N GLU A 416 9.30 5.90 -12.46
CA GLU A 416 9.55 7.30 -12.09
C GLU A 416 10.88 7.45 -11.35
N HIS A 417 11.32 6.40 -10.66
CA HIS A 417 12.58 6.39 -9.91
C HIS A 417 13.78 6.12 -10.81
N TYR A 418 13.62 5.25 -11.82
CA TYR A 418 14.68 4.81 -12.72
C TYR A 418 14.41 5.21 -14.18
N SER A 419 13.79 6.38 -14.38
CA SER A 419 13.35 6.83 -15.72
C SER A 419 14.46 6.84 -16.76
N ARG A 420 15.67 7.31 -16.41
CA ARG A 420 16.82 7.33 -17.33
C ARG A 420 17.27 5.94 -17.79
N PHE A 421 17.18 4.94 -16.90
CA PHE A 421 17.50 3.55 -17.21
C PHE A 421 16.45 2.94 -18.16
N VAL A 422 15.16 3.19 -17.88
CA VAL A 422 14.07 2.77 -18.76
C VAL A 422 14.13 3.49 -20.11
N GLU A 423 14.48 4.78 -20.13
CA GLU A 423 14.68 5.57 -21.35
C GLU A 423 15.80 5.00 -22.22
N GLU A 424 16.98 4.67 -21.64
CA GLU A 424 18.08 4.02 -22.39
C GLU A 424 17.68 2.66 -22.97
N LEU A 425 16.96 1.83 -22.20
CA LEU A 425 16.42 0.55 -22.69
C LEU A 425 15.38 0.70 -23.80
N THR A 426 14.65 1.82 -23.84
CA THR A 426 13.63 2.11 -24.86
C THR A 426 14.15 2.81 -26.12
N LYS A 427 15.45 3.19 -26.18
CA LYS A 427 16.05 3.74 -27.40
C LYS A 427 15.99 2.72 -28.54
N GLY A 428 15.54 3.15 -29.72
CA GLY A 428 15.23 2.28 -30.87
C GLY A 428 13.82 1.68 -30.85
N GLY A 429 13.05 1.82 -29.75
CA GLY A 429 11.64 1.41 -29.65
C GLY A 429 11.38 -0.11 -29.64
N ARG A 430 12.34 -0.93 -30.08
CA ARG A 430 12.24 -2.39 -30.16
C ARG A 430 13.47 -3.08 -29.57
N LEU A 431 13.22 -4.21 -28.90
CA LEU A 431 14.26 -5.13 -28.42
C LEU A 431 14.15 -6.48 -29.13
N ALA A 432 15.29 -7.04 -29.51
CA ALA A 432 15.40 -8.44 -29.90
C ALA A 432 16.00 -9.25 -28.74
N LEU A 433 15.34 -10.35 -28.38
CA LEU A 433 15.76 -11.25 -27.32
C LEU A 433 16.13 -12.60 -27.94
N MET A 434 17.40 -12.99 -27.80
CA MET A 434 17.92 -14.28 -28.27
C MET A 434 18.03 -15.25 -27.11
N LEU A 435 17.45 -16.45 -27.23
CA LEU A 435 17.56 -17.47 -26.19
C LEU A 435 18.98 -18.03 -26.15
N GLU A 436 19.66 -17.92 -25.00
CA GLU A 436 20.99 -18.51 -24.76
C GLU A 436 20.89 -19.87 -24.06
N ASP A 437 20.08 -19.95 -23.00
CA ASP A 437 19.94 -21.15 -22.18
C ASP A 437 18.47 -21.35 -21.74
N LYS A 438 18.08 -22.62 -21.61
CA LYS A 438 16.76 -23.06 -21.20
C LYS A 438 16.86 -24.31 -20.33
N SER A 439 16.45 -24.18 -19.07
CA SER A 439 16.20 -25.31 -18.19
C SER A 439 14.70 -25.64 -18.12
N VAL A 440 14.33 -26.67 -17.35
CA VAL A 440 12.93 -27.01 -17.05
C VAL A 440 12.19 -25.86 -16.34
N LEU A 441 12.92 -25.03 -15.59
CA LEU A 441 12.34 -23.98 -14.72
C LEU A 441 12.79 -22.55 -15.07
N SER A 442 13.77 -22.36 -15.96
CA SER A 442 14.32 -21.04 -16.27
C SER A 442 14.64 -20.82 -17.74
N TYR A 443 14.54 -19.56 -18.17
CA TYR A 443 14.96 -19.08 -19.48
C TYR A 443 15.99 -17.95 -19.29
N MET A 444 17.02 -17.93 -20.13
CA MET A 444 17.99 -16.85 -20.20
C MET A 444 18.06 -16.31 -21.63
N PHE A 445 17.74 -15.03 -21.81
CA PHE A 445 17.80 -14.35 -23.09
C PHE A 445 18.86 -13.27 -23.08
N LYS A 446 19.64 -13.13 -24.15
CA LYS A 446 20.49 -11.98 -24.39
C LYS A 446 19.73 -10.87 -25.13
N LEU A 447 19.91 -9.62 -24.70
CA LEU A 447 19.16 -8.47 -25.22
C LEU A 447 19.97 -7.69 -26.25
N TYR A 448 19.34 -7.43 -27.38
CA TYR A 448 19.83 -6.58 -28.45
C TYR A 448 18.85 -5.45 -28.72
N ARG A 449 19.36 -4.26 -29.00
CA ARG A 449 18.58 -3.16 -29.59
C ARG A 449 18.47 -3.41 -31.09
N LEU A 450 17.26 -3.22 -31.63
CA LEU A 450 17.03 -3.29 -33.06
C LEU A 450 17.03 -1.87 -33.62
N GLU A 451 17.98 -1.56 -34.50
CA GLU A 451 18.10 -0.27 -35.18
C GLU A 451 17.19 -0.20 -36.42
N GLU A 452 16.96 1.01 -36.96
CA GLU A 452 16.02 1.24 -38.09
C GLU A 452 16.44 0.55 -39.40
N ASP A 453 17.73 0.24 -39.56
CA ASP A 453 18.30 -0.51 -40.68
C ASP A 453 18.22 -2.05 -40.51
N GLY A 454 17.69 -2.52 -39.38
CA GLY A 454 17.65 -3.94 -39.01
C GLY A 454 18.90 -4.44 -38.28
N GLY A 455 19.88 -3.56 -37.99
CA GLY A 455 21.06 -3.88 -37.20
C GLY A 455 20.73 -4.29 -35.76
N LEU A 456 21.52 -5.21 -35.21
CA LEU A 456 21.40 -5.69 -33.83
C LEU A 456 22.58 -5.18 -33.00
N VAL A 457 22.32 -4.26 -32.07
CA VAL A 457 23.33 -3.72 -31.15
C VAL A 457 23.22 -4.41 -29.80
N ASP A 458 24.27 -5.10 -29.38
CA ASP A 458 24.36 -5.75 -28.08
C ASP A 458 24.24 -4.74 -26.94
N LEU A 459 23.32 -4.99 -26.00
CA LEU A 459 23.12 -4.13 -24.83
C LEU A 459 24.05 -4.51 -23.66
N GLY A 460 24.75 -5.65 -23.72
CA GLY A 460 25.53 -6.18 -22.60
C GLY A 460 24.63 -6.56 -21.43
N MET A 461 23.47 -7.17 -21.73
CA MET A 461 22.45 -7.51 -20.75
C MET A 461 21.78 -8.84 -21.07
N ARG A 462 21.38 -9.56 -20.00
CA ARG A 462 20.62 -10.81 -20.08
C ARG A 462 19.34 -10.75 -19.24
N LEU A 463 18.21 -11.17 -19.82
CA LEU A 463 16.94 -11.37 -19.13
C LEU A 463 16.89 -12.81 -18.61
N TRP A 464 16.89 -12.93 -17.29
CA TRP A 464 16.65 -14.18 -16.58
C TRP A 464 15.19 -14.25 -16.10
N ILE A 465 14.50 -15.31 -16.54
CA ILE A 465 13.14 -15.65 -16.11
C ILE A 465 13.21 -17.00 -15.39
N SER A 466 12.69 -17.10 -14.16
CA SER A 466 12.77 -18.32 -13.35
C SER A 466 11.46 -18.62 -12.62
N LYS A 467 10.99 -19.87 -12.70
CA LYS A 467 9.86 -20.39 -11.92
C LYS A 467 10.37 -20.87 -10.56
N VAL A 468 9.92 -20.21 -9.49
CA VAL A 468 10.30 -20.48 -8.11
C VAL A 468 9.14 -21.19 -7.40
N GLY A 469 9.29 -22.49 -7.18
CA GLY A 469 8.28 -23.34 -6.54
C GLY A 469 8.16 -24.72 -7.21
N GLU A 470 7.28 -25.57 -6.70
CA GLU A 470 6.87 -26.82 -7.35
C GLU A 470 5.40 -26.75 -7.78
N GLY A 471 5.07 -27.40 -8.88
CA GLY A 471 3.72 -27.42 -9.43
C GLY A 471 3.21 -26.07 -9.93
N GLU A 472 1.89 -25.96 -10.05
CA GLU A 472 1.17 -24.83 -10.66
C GLU A 472 1.18 -23.56 -9.79
N ARG A 473 1.67 -23.66 -8.54
CA ARG A 473 1.83 -22.56 -7.60
C ARG A 473 3.19 -21.83 -7.73
N ALA A 474 4.07 -22.24 -8.64
CA ALA A 474 5.38 -21.62 -8.82
C ALA A 474 5.27 -20.14 -9.24
N SER A 475 5.89 -19.24 -8.49
CA SER A 475 5.93 -17.81 -8.81
C SER A 475 7.01 -17.54 -9.87
N ILE A 476 6.78 -16.56 -10.76
CA ILE A 476 7.77 -16.21 -11.78
C ILE A 476 8.60 -15.02 -11.29
N THR A 477 9.92 -15.22 -11.24
CA THR A 477 10.92 -14.21 -10.93
C THR A 477 11.55 -13.71 -12.22
N TYR A 478 11.71 -12.40 -12.33
CA TYR A 478 12.20 -11.71 -13.51
C TYR A 478 13.36 -10.77 -13.14
N ALA A 479 14.51 -10.92 -13.78
CA ALA A 479 15.67 -10.05 -13.55
C ALA A 479 16.44 -9.74 -14.84
N LEU A 480 16.87 -8.49 -14.98
CA LEU A 480 17.81 -8.03 -15.99
C LEU A 480 19.21 -8.01 -15.36
N ILE A 481 20.08 -8.93 -15.80
CA ILE A 481 21.47 -9.08 -15.36
C ILE A 481 22.35 -8.25 -16.29
N PHE A 482 23.33 -7.53 -15.73
CA PHE A 482 24.29 -6.74 -16.51
C PHE A 482 25.55 -7.56 -16.78
N ASP A 483 25.96 -7.65 -18.05
CA ASP A 483 27.27 -8.18 -18.44
C ASP A 483 28.30 -7.04 -18.50
N ASP A 484 27.91 -5.89 -19.04
CA ASP A 484 28.66 -4.63 -18.99
C ASP A 484 28.23 -3.81 -17.76
N VAL A 485 28.75 -4.20 -16.60
CA VAL A 485 28.37 -3.62 -15.31
C VAL A 485 28.72 -2.12 -15.24
N GLU A 486 29.86 -1.70 -15.78
CA GLU A 486 30.32 -0.30 -15.73
C GLU A 486 29.37 0.65 -16.49
N ARG A 487 28.94 0.25 -17.70
CA ARG A 487 27.97 1.01 -18.51
C ARG A 487 26.64 1.24 -17.79
N TRP A 488 26.12 0.23 -17.10
CA TRP A 488 24.79 0.28 -16.50
C TRP A 488 24.77 0.83 -15.06
N GLN A 489 25.89 0.77 -14.32
CA GLN A 489 26.01 1.39 -12.98
C GLN A 489 25.71 2.89 -12.98
N GLY A 490 26.13 3.61 -14.03
CA GLY A 490 26.01 5.08 -14.11
C GLY A 490 24.58 5.61 -13.93
N PHE A 491 23.57 4.80 -14.27
CA PHE A 491 22.16 5.16 -14.13
C PHE A 491 21.65 5.19 -12.68
N PHE A 492 22.33 4.50 -11.75
CA PHE A 492 21.93 4.38 -10.34
C PHE A 492 22.77 5.25 -9.39
N LYS A 493 23.71 6.03 -9.94
CA LYS A 493 24.70 6.80 -9.16
C LYS A 493 24.06 7.82 -8.20
N GLN A 494 22.93 8.43 -8.56
CA GLN A 494 22.28 9.45 -7.71
C GLN A 494 21.61 8.84 -6.47
N GLU A 495 20.97 7.68 -6.63
CA GLU A 495 20.39 6.89 -5.55
C GLU A 495 21.47 6.32 -4.62
N LEU A 496 22.59 5.87 -5.20
CA LEU A 496 23.79 5.43 -4.46
C LEU A 496 24.39 6.56 -3.62
N GLU A 497 24.64 7.73 -4.23
CA GLU A 497 25.13 8.93 -3.53
C GLU A 497 24.16 9.38 -2.43
N ALA A 498 22.84 9.29 -2.67
CA ALA A 498 21.83 9.62 -1.66
C ALA A 498 21.86 8.63 -0.47
N ALA A 499 21.94 7.32 -0.72
CA ALA A 499 22.05 6.30 0.33
C ALA A 499 23.34 6.49 1.15
N VAL A 500 24.49 6.64 0.49
CA VAL A 500 25.81 6.86 1.12
C VAL A 500 25.83 8.15 1.97
N LYS A 501 25.33 9.26 1.43
CA LYS A 501 25.27 10.56 2.12
C LYS A 501 24.35 10.58 3.35
N VAL A 502 23.34 9.72 3.35
CA VAL A 502 22.47 9.51 4.52
C VAL A 502 23.11 8.55 5.53
N GLY A 503 23.78 7.49 5.06
CA GLY A 503 24.52 6.55 5.89
C GLY A 503 25.61 7.20 6.74
N GLY A 504 26.38 8.15 6.18
CA GLY A 504 27.45 8.87 6.90
C GLY A 504 27.03 9.74 8.11
N ARG A 505 25.82 9.55 8.66
CA ARG A 505 25.25 10.29 9.80
C ARG A 505 25.01 9.46 11.06
N LEU A 506 25.49 8.21 11.13
CA LEU A 506 25.37 7.38 12.33
C LEU A 506 26.21 7.97 13.49
N SER A 507 25.56 8.68 14.42
CA SER A 507 26.18 9.11 15.67
C SER A 507 25.98 8.08 16.76
N VAL A 508 26.76 7.00 16.71
CA VAL A 508 26.74 5.87 17.65
C VAL A 508 28.12 5.69 18.28
N GLU A 509 28.18 5.45 19.59
CA GLU A 509 29.43 5.33 20.36
C GLU A 509 30.22 4.04 20.05
N ASP A 510 29.53 2.91 19.89
CA ASP A 510 30.11 1.61 19.50
C ASP A 510 29.31 1.01 18.33
N LEU A 511 29.99 0.79 17.20
CA LEU A 511 29.42 0.20 15.99
C LEU A 511 29.36 -1.34 16.05
N PHE A 512 30.17 -1.97 16.89
CA PHE A 512 30.32 -3.43 16.94
C PHE A 512 29.00 -4.20 17.16
N PRO A 513 28.15 -3.90 18.15
CA PRO A 513 26.90 -4.66 18.33
C PRO A 513 25.97 -4.59 17.11
N TYR A 514 25.88 -3.42 16.46
CA TYR A 514 25.06 -3.24 15.24
C TYR A 514 25.63 -4.01 14.06
N ALA A 515 26.94 -3.87 13.82
CA ALA A 515 27.65 -4.58 12.76
C ALA A 515 27.54 -6.10 12.95
N LEU A 516 27.65 -6.59 14.18
CA LEU A 516 27.55 -8.02 14.50
C LEU A 516 26.14 -8.57 14.28
N GLY A 517 25.09 -7.78 14.53
CA GLY A 517 23.71 -8.13 14.17
C GLY A 517 23.51 -8.33 12.68
N TRP A 518 24.12 -7.48 11.84
CA TRP A 518 24.11 -7.61 10.38
C TRP A 518 24.96 -8.79 9.87
N VAL A 519 26.10 -9.07 10.52
CA VAL A 519 26.97 -10.24 10.25
C VAL A 519 26.26 -11.56 10.56
N ALA A 520 25.38 -11.58 11.57
CA ALA A 520 24.54 -12.73 11.89
C ALA A 520 23.33 -12.93 10.95
N SER A 521 23.05 -11.98 10.04
CA SER A 521 21.93 -12.05 9.08
C SER A 521 22.41 -11.95 7.63
N ASP A 522 22.35 -10.76 7.01
CA ASP A 522 22.54 -10.53 5.57
C ASP A 522 24.00 -10.32 5.14
N VAL A 523 24.92 -9.95 6.06
CA VAL A 523 26.34 -9.76 5.75
C VAL A 523 27.07 -11.09 5.86
N ALA A 524 27.56 -11.59 4.73
CA ALA A 524 28.38 -12.79 4.65
C ALA A 524 29.87 -12.46 4.79
N ILE A 525 30.63 -13.41 5.34
CA ILE A 525 32.09 -13.38 5.42
C ILE A 525 32.61 -14.52 4.54
N SER A 526 33.52 -14.20 3.61
CA SER A 526 34.11 -15.18 2.68
C SER A 526 35.46 -14.67 2.16
N GLU A 527 36.48 -15.53 2.14
CA GLU A 527 37.81 -15.24 1.55
C GLU A 527 38.46 -13.92 2.07
N GLY A 528 38.24 -13.56 3.33
CA GLY A 528 38.75 -12.31 3.92
C GLY A 528 38.01 -11.04 3.50
N LEU A 529 36.83 -11.18 2.89
CA LEU A 529 35.93 -10.09 2.52
C LEU A 529 34.61 -10.17 3.31
N LEU A 530 34.05 -9.00 3.61
CA LEU A 530 32.66 -8.83 3.98
C LEU A 530 31.87 -8.53 2.71
N GLN A 531 30.73 -9.19 2.52
CA GLN A 531 29.86 -8.95 1.36
C GLN A 531 28.37 -8.99 1.72
N MET A 532 27.56 -8.19 1.03
CA MET A 532 26.10 -8.19 1.19
C MET A 532 25.39 -7.89 -0.13
N GLY A 533 24.28 -8.57 -0.39
CA GLY A 533 23.36 -8.24 -1.48
C GLY A 533 22.07 -7.63 -0.94
N THR A 534 21.62 -6.49 -1.48
CA THR A 534 20.35 -5.87 -1.08
C THR A 534 19.62 -5.18 -2.24
N SER A 535 18.28 -5.20 -2.22
CA SER A 535 17.43 -4.37 -3.08
C SER A 535 16.83 -3.16 -2.35
N HIS A 536 17.27 -2.88 -1.12
CA HIS A 536 16.74 -1.83 -0.25
C HIS A 536 17.79 -0.73 -0.02
N LEU A 537 17.49 0.48 -0.50
CA LEU A 537 18.36 1.66 -0.30
C LEU A 537 18.60 1.98 1.18
N TRP A 538 17.67 1.62 2.07
CA TRP A 538 17.83 1.81 3.51
C TRP A 538 18.84 0.84 4.14
N GLN A 539 18.80 -0.45 3.78
CA GLN A 539 19.79 -1.43 4.22
C GLN A 539 21.18 -1.05 3.70
N LEU A 540 21.27 -0.60 2.44
CA LEU A 540 22.52 -0.08 1.87
C LEU A 540 23.06 1.13 2.65
N ALA A 541 22.21 2.11 2.96
CA ALA A 541 22.61 3.31 3.70
C ALA A 541 23.09 2.97 5.12
N GLU A 542 22.38 2.11 5.84
CA GLU A 542 22.73 1.70 7.20
C GLU A 542 24.02 0.88 7.24
N THR A 543 24.11 -0.17 6.42
CA THR A 543 25.30 -1.02 6.40
C THR A 543 26.53 -0.30 5.85
N HIS A 544 26.35 0.67 4.94
CA HIS A 544 27.46 1.55 4.54
C HIS A 544 27.96 2.40 5.71
N ALA A 545 27.07 2.84 6.60
CA ALA A 545 27.45 3.56 7.82
C ALA A 545 28.25 2.70 8.80
N LEU A 546 27.94 1.40 8.88
CA LEU A 546 28.58 0.45 9.79
C LEU A 546 29.93 -0.07 9.25
N PHE A 547 29.97 -0.50 7.98
CA PHE A 547 31.10 -1.21 7.39
C PHE A 547 31.97 -0.35 6.45
N ASN A 548 31.48 0.83 6.04
CA ASN A 548 32.14 1.71 5.06
C ASN A 548 32.52 0.94 3.78
N TRP A 549 31.50 0.42 3.08
CA TRP A 549 31.66 -0.40 1.86
C TRP A 549 32.57 0.28 0.85
N SER A 550 33.66 -0.39 0.46
CA SER A 550 34.66 0.16 -0.47
C SER A 550 34.21 0.06 -1.93
N ASN A 551 33.44 -0.99 -2.26
CA ASN A 551 32.88 -1.20 -3.59
C ASN A 551 31.38 -1.40 -3.48
N ILE A 552 30.62 -0.66 -4.31
CA ILE A 552 29.17 -0.73 -4.39
C ILE A 552 28.80 -0.86 -5.87
N THR A 553 28.23 -2.00 -6.24
CA THR A 553 27.92 -2.37 -7.62
C THR A 553 26.44 -2.71 -7.77
N VAL A 554 25.81 -2.31 -8.87
CA VAL A 554 24.49 -2.86 -9.25
C VAL A 554 24.74 -4.05 -10.18
N ILE A 555 24.39 -5.25 -9.75
CA ILE A 555 24.63 -6.49 -10.53
C ILE A 555 23.46 -6.88 -11.44
N ARG A 556 22.24 -6.50 -11.03
CA ARG A 556 20.99 -6.77 -11.78
C ARG A 556 19.87 -5.85 -11.34
N VAL A 557 18.81 -5.79 -12.14
CA VAL A 557 17.55 -5.10 -11.84
C VAL A 557 16.43 -6.12 -11.84
N ASN A 558 15.77 -6.29 -10.69
CA ASN A 558 14.61 -7.16 -10.55
C ASN A 558 13.36 -6.43 -11.06
N SER A 559 12.55 -7.08 -11.90
CA SER A 559 11.30 -6.50 -12.42
C SER A 559 10.14 -6.87 -11.50
N THR A 560 9.76 -5.95 -10.61
CA THR A 560 8.75 -6.18 -9.56
C THR A 560 7.40 -5.54 -9.91
N LEU A 561 6.38 -5.78 -9.07
CA LEU A 561 5.06 -5.14 -9.22
C LEU A 561 5.09 -3.63 -8.93
N GLU A 562 6.13 -3.15 -8.24
CA GLU A 562 6.43 -1.72 -8.04
C GLU A 562 7.34 -1.16 -9.14
N GLY A 563 7.60 -1.94 -10.21
CA GLY A 563 8.52 -1.60 -11.28
C GLY A 563 9.96 -2.10 -11.06
N PRO A 564 10.95 -1.51 -11.77
CA PRO A 564 12.36 -1.84 -11.63
C PRO A 564 12.87 -1.64 -10.19
N LYS A 565 13.55 -2.65 -9.63
CA LYS A 565 14.30 -2.55 -8.36
C LYS A 565 15.76 -3.00 -8.56
N PRO A 566 16.76 -2.11 -8.49
CA PRO A 566 18.16 -2.50 -8.57
C PRO A 566 18.54 -3.39 -7.39
N GLN A 567 19.43 -4.34 -7.64
CA GLN A 567 20.07 -5.15 -6.61
C GLN A 567 21.54 -4.75 -6.51
N PHE A 568 21.86 -4.16 -5.36
CA PHE A 568 23.19 -3.75 -4.97
C PHE A 568 23.96 -4.95 -4.41
N LEU A 569 25.18 -5.15 -4.88
CA LEU A 569 26.19 -5.98 -4.26
C LEU A 569 27.25 -5.04 -3.69
N VAL A 570 27.54 -5.19 -2.40
CA VAL A 570 28.56 -4.42 -1.69
C VAL A 570 29.60 -5.33 -1.10
N HIS A 571 30.86 -4.88 -1.09
CA HIS A 571 31.92 -5.58 -0.39
C HIS A 571 32.98 -4.64 0.18
N THR A 572 33.67 -5.11 1.22
CA THR A 572 34.85 -4.46 1.83
C THR A 572 35.75 -5.53 2.47
N SER A 573 36.95 -5.14 2.93
CA SER A 573 37.87 -6.05 3.61
C SER A 573 37.37 -6.44 5.00
N LEU A 574 37.58 -7.70 5.41
CA LEU A 574 37.37 -8.18 6.79
C LEU A 574 38.16 -7.35 7.83
N GLU A 575 39.24 -6.67 7.44
CA GLU A 575 39.97 -5.77 8.34
C GLU A 575 39.08 -4.62 8.86
N LYS A 576 38.01 -4.24 8.16
CA LYS A 576 37.02 -3.28 8.68
C LYS A 576 36.25 -3.83 9.89
N LEU A 577 35.94 -5.12 9.92
CA LEU A 577 35.36 -5.75 11.11
C LEU A 577 36.42 -5.85 12.23
N ASN A 578 37.69 -6.13 11.90
CA ASN A 578 38.78 -6.12 12.89
C ASN A 578 38.98 -4.72 13.52
N GLU A 579 38.93 -3.64 12.73
CA GLU A 579 38.94 -2.25 13.23
C GLU A 579 37.78 -1.96 14.20
N ILE A 580 36.58 -2.45 13.88
CA ILE A 580 35.39 -2.29 14.73
C ILE A 580 35.53 -3.09 16.05
N ILE A 581 36.04 -4.32 15.99
CA ILE A 581 36.33 -5.16 17.17
C ILE A 581 37.33 -4.47 18.09
N LYS A 582 38.46 -3.98 17.55
CA LYS A 582 39.50 -3.25 18.31
C LYS A 582 38.89 -2.06 19.07
N ARG A 583 38.06 -1.23 18.43
CA ARG A 583 37.38 -0.08 19.08
C ARG A 583 36.40 -0.51 20.17
N SER A 584 35.66 -1.60 19.98
CA SER A 584 34.75 -2.12 21.01
C SER A 584 35.50 -2.65 22.24
N VAL A 585 36.71 -3.17 22.05
CA VAL A 585 37.64 -3.55 23.13
C VAL A 585 38.28 -2.36 23.85
N GLU A 586 38.44 -1.21 23.19
CA GLU A 586 39.00 0.00 23.80
C GLU A 586 38.01 0.74 24.73
N GLY A 587 36.70 0.67 24.45
CA GLY A 587 35.69 1.37 25.27
C GLY A 587 34.22 1.04 25.02
N GLY A 588 33.93 0.00 24.23
CA GLY A 588 32.58 -0.40 23.84
C GLY A 588 32.05 -1.64 24.58
N TRP A 589 31.31 -2.46 23.84
CA TRP A 589 30.68 -3.69 24.35
C TRP A 589 31.70 -4.71 24.85
N LEU A 590 32.75 -4.99 24.08
CA LEU A 590 33.77 -5.98 24.46
C LEU A 590 34.61 -5.48 25.65
N TYR A 591 34.91 -4.18 25.74
CA TYR A 591 35.52 -3.56 26.92
C TYR A 591 34.66 -3.76 28.18
N MET A 592 33.34 -3.55 28.06
CA MET A 592 32.40 -3.74 29.17
C MET A 592 32.40 -5.20 29.64
N LEU A 593 32.38 -6.17 28.72
CA LEU A 593 32.46 -7.59 29.07
C LEU A 593 33.82 -7.92 29.73
N GLY A 594 34.94 -7.47 29.16
CA GLY A 594 36.25 -7.76 29.72
C GLY A 594 36.50 -7.15 31.11
N THR A 595 35.90 -5.99 31.40
CA THR A 595 36.07 -5.29 32.68
C THR A 595 34.98 -5.60 33.71
N LYS A 596 33.70 -5.47 33.36
CA LYS A 596 32.58 -5.64 34.30
C LYS A 596 32.17 -7.10 34.48
N ALA A 597 32.24 -7.94 33.44
CA ALA A 597 31.90 -9.36 33.53
C ALA A 597 33.09 -10.23 33.99
N GLY A 598 34.28 -9.65 34.12
CA GLY A 598 35.50 -10.31 34.61
C GLY A 598 36.30 -11.06 33.56
N LEU A 599 35.91 -10.97 32.28
CA LEU A 599 36.46 -11.72 31.15
C LEU A 599 37.73 -11.04 30.58
N LYS A 600 38.75 -10.82 31.43
CA LYS A 600 39.88 -9.91 31.15
C LYS A 600 40.65 -10.23 29.87
N ASP A 601 40.73 -11.50 29.52
CA ASP A 601 41.36 -12.04 28.32
C ASP A 601 40.64 -11.64 27.01
N LEU A 602 39.36 -11.27 27.08
CA LEU A 602 38.64 -10.65 25.96
C LEU A 602 39.25 -9.31 25.52
N ILE A 603 40.01 -8.63 26.39
CA ILE A 603 40.69 -7.37 26.08
C ILE A 603 41.88 -7.57 25.12
N ASP A 604 42.39 -8.79 24.97
CA ASP A 604 43.45 -9.11 24.01
C ASP A 604 42.92 -9.47 22.60
N VAL A 605 41.60 -9.63 22.44
CA VAL A 605 40.95 -9.97 21.16
C VAL A 605 40.94 -8.77 20.20
N LYS A 606 41.74 -8.86 19.13
CA LYS A 606 41.95 -7.76 18.16
C LYS A 606 41.51 -8.09 16.73
N SER A 607 40.84 -9.22 16.51
CA SER A 607 40.37 -9.67 15.19
C SER A 607 39.19 -10.62 15.29
N TRP A 608 38.52 -10.83 14.17
CA TRP A 608 37.47 -11.83 13.99
C TRP A 608 37.95 -13.24 14.37
N GLU A 609 39.13 -13.66 13.89
CA GLU A 609 39.76 -14.95 14.27
C GLU A 609 39.98 -15.06 15.78
N GLY A 610 40.51 -14.00 16.42
CA GLY A 610 40.68 -13.98 17.86
C GLY A 610 39.37 -14.12 18.63
N LEU A 611 38.27 -13.53 18.11
CA LEU A 611 36.95 -13.62 18.71
C LEU A 611 36.32 -15.02 18.53
N LYS A 612 36.52 -15.66 17.37
CA LYS A 612 36.13 -17.06 17.12
C LYS A 612 36.82 -18.01 18.10
N GLN A 613 38.14 -17.86 18.27
CA GLN A 613 38.93 -18.65 19.22
C GLN A 613 38.48 -18.42 20.67
N TRP A 614 38.34 -17.15 21.08
CA TRP A 614 37.91 -16.79 22.44
C TRP A 614 36.54 -17.41 22.80
N ILE A 615 35.59 -17.42 21.87
CA ILE A 615 34.27 -18.05 22.04
C ILE A 615 34.37 -19.59 22.09
N ALA A 616 35.24 -20.19 21.28
CA ALA A 616 35.48 -21.63 21.34
C ALA A 616 36.03 -22.06 22.72
N ASP A 617 36.90 -21.24 23.32
CA ASP A 617 37.48 -21.50 24.63
C ASP A 617 36.45 -21.32 25.77
N HIS A 618 35.55 -20.34 25.66
CA HIS A 618 34.47 -20.08 26.64
C HIS A 618 33.18 -20.88 26.42
N TRP A 619 33.13 -21.78 25.44
CA TRP A 619 31.91 -22.48 25.03
C TRP A 619 31.20 -23.27 26.15
N ASN A 620 31.93 -23.71 27.17
CA ASN A 620 31.34 -24.39 28.33
C ASN A 620 30.34 -23.50 29.10
N GLU A 621 30.57 -22.18 29.17
CA GLU A 621 29.63 -21.23 29.78
C GLU A 621 28.32 -21.17 28.98
N VAL A 622 28.42 -21.22 27.65
CA VAL A 622 27.29 -21.21 26.71
C VAL A 622 26.42 -22.45 26.92
N ILE A 623 27.02 -23.63 27.05
CA ILE A 623 26.28 -24.88 27.30
C ILE A 623 25.57 -24.87 28.66
N ASN A 624 26.24 -24.39 29.71
CA ASN A 624 25.62 -24.26 31.04
C ASN A 624 24.41 -23.30 31.03
N ALA A 625 24.53 -22.17 30.31
CA ALA A 625 23.45 -21.21 30.14
C ALA A 625 22.29 -21.76 29.29
N VAL A 626 22.60 -22.52 28.23
CA VAL A 626 21.64 -23.24 27.40
C VAL A 626 20.80 -24.20 28.24
N GLU A 627 21.43 -25.03 29.06
CA GLU A 627 20.73 -25.99 29.93
C GLU A 627 19.86 -25.30 31.00
N ARG A 628 20.25 -24.11 31.46
CA ARG A 628 19.49 -23.30 32.43
C ARG A 628 18.21 -22.69 31.86
N TRP A 629 18.27 -22.15 30.63
CA TRP A 629 17.20 -21.35 30.02
C TRP A 629 16.32 -22.13 29.03
N LEU A 630 16.70 -23.33 28.61
CA LEU A 630 15.92 -24.16 27.69
C LEU A 630 14.46 -24.39 28.15
N LYS A 631 14.22 -24.44 29.47
CA LYS A 631 12.88 -24.57 30.07
C LYS A 631 11.92 -23.41 29.77
N ASP A 632 12.46 -22.24 29.42
CA ASP A 632 11.71 -21.00 29.18
C ASP A 632 11.53 -20.73 27.67
N VAL A 633 11.92 -21.69 26.81
CA VAL A 633 11.75 -21.69 25.35
C VAL A 633 10.60 -22.61 24.96
N GLU A 634 9.69 -22.12 24.12
CA GLU A 634 8.60 -22.93 23.57
C GLU A 634 9.08 -23.70 22.32
N ILE A 635 8.73 -24.98 22.21
CA ILE A 635 9.17 -25.86 21.12
C ILE A 635 7.96 -26.21 20.24
N GLY A 636 8.04 -25.87 18.95
CA GLY A 636 7.03 -26.21 17.96
C GLY A 636 6.95 -27.72 17.70
N PRO A 637 5.78 -28.25 17.29
CA PRO A 637 5.53 -29.69 17.20
C PRO A 637 6.47 -30.42 16.23
N ASP A 638 6.88 -29.76 15.13
CA ASP A 638 7.78 -30.31 14.11
C ASP A 638 9.27 -29.98 14.35
N PHE A 639 9.61 -29.44 15.52
CA PHE A 639 10.98 -29.05 15.88
C PHE A 639 11.68 -30.15 16.70
N ASP A 640 12.54 -30.93 16.04
CA ASP A 640 13.34 -31.97 16.69
C ASP A 640 14.49 -31.35 17.51
N LEU A 641 14.17 -31.10 18.78
CA LEU A 641 15.02 -30.53 19.83
C LEU A 641 16.25 -31.40 20.13
N ALA A 642 16.12 -32.73 20.11
CA ALA A 642 17.21 -33.64 20.47
C ALA A 642 18.37 -33.58 19.46
N LYS A 643 18.06 -33.38 18.17
CA LYS A 643 19.07 -33.06 17.15
C LYS A 643 19.53 -31.60 17.24
N ALA A 644 18.65 -30.64 17.53
CA ALA A 644 19.04 -29.24 17.74
C ALA A 644 20.11 -29.07 18.82
N LEU A 645 19.96 -29.75 19.96
CA LEU A 645 20.92 -29.74 21.06
C LEU A 645 22.25 -30.42 20.71
N ARG A 646 22.24 -31.47 19.88
CA ARG A 646 23.47 -32.10 19.37
C ARG A 646 24.20 -31.19 18.40
N GLU A 647 23.49 -30.56 17.48
CA GLU A 647 24.05 -29.58 16.56
C GLU A 647 24.62 -28.37 17.32
N LEU A 648 23.89 -27.84 18.30
CA LEU A 648 24.35 -26.74 19.16
C LEU A 648 25.64 -27.11 19.91
N LYS A 649 25.72 -28.30 20.51
CA LYS A 649 26.95 -28.77 21.21
C LYS A 649 28.16 -28.89 20.27
N ASP A 650 27.93 -29.20 18.98
CA ASP A 650 28.97 -29.31 17.95
C ASP A 650 29.36 -27.96 17.30
N LEU A 651 28.58 -26.89 17.47
CA LEU A 651 28.89 -25.56 16.89
C LEU A 651 30.31 -25.07 17.23
N LYS A 652 30.83 -25.38 18.44
CA LYS A 652 32.21 -25.10 18.83
C LYS A 652 33.22 -25.56 17.77
N ASN A 653 33.07 -26.78 17.26
CA ASN A 653 33.99 -27.38 16.30
C ASN A 653 33.87 -26.74 14.91
N LYS A 654 32.73 -26.09 14.64
CA LYS A 654 32.42 -25.41 13.38
C LYS A 654 32.76 -23.92 13.39
N LEU A 655 33.22 -23.35 14.51
CA LEU A 655 33.64 -21.95 14.58
C LEU A 655 34.85 -21.64 13.68
N GLY A 656 35.54 -22.63 13.10
CA GLY A 656 36.51 -22.39 12.03
C GLY A 656 35.87 -21.94 10.71
N ASP A 657 34.63 -22.33 10.43
CA ASP A 657 33.86 -21.91 9.25
C ASP A 657 33.18 -20.57 9.53
N ASP A 658 33.59 -19.53 8.79
CA ASP A 658 33.03 -18.18 8.88
C ASP A 658 31.52 -18.13 8.62
N LYS A 659 30.98 -19.03 7.78
CA LYS A 659 29.54 -19.11 7.51
C LYS A 659 28.75 -19.51 8.76
N THR A 660 29.31 -20.41 9.58
CA THR A 660 28.71 -20.81 10.85
C THR A 660 29.02 -19.79 11.95
N ALA A 661 30.28 -19.36 12.06
CA ALA A 661 30.74 -18.44 13.11
C ALA A 661 29.96 -17.11 13.12
N ARG A 662 29.69 -16.53 11.94
CA ARG A 662 28.96 -15.26 11.82
C ARG A 662 27.59 -15.28 12.51
N GLU A 663 26.86 -16.40 12.42
CA GLU A 663 25.52 -16.57 12.99
C GLU A 663 25.56 -16.98 14.48
N VAL A 664 26.69 -17.50 14.97
CA VAL A 664 26.87 -18.01 16.34
C VAL A 664 27.46 -16.97 17.30
N ILE A 665 28.38 -16.11 16.84
CA ILE A 665 29.12 -15.20 17.72
C ILE A 665 28.20 -14.18 18.42
N ALA A 666 27.27 -13.58 17.68
CA ALA A 666 26.34 -12.58 18.21
C ALA A 666 25.46 -13.10 19.37
N PRO A 667 24.69 -14.19 19.20
CA PRO A 667 23.88 -14.73 20.29
C PRO A 667 24.73 -15.26 21.45
N THR A 668 25.93 -15.80 21.17
CA THR A 668 26.82 -16.30 22.22
C THR A 668 27.29 -15.20 23.18
N LEU A 669 27.75 -14.06 22.66
CA LEU A 669 28.16 -12.91 23.48
C LEU A 669 26.98 -12.34 24.28
N LEU A 670 25.78 -12.32 23.70
CA LEU A 670 24.56 -11.88 24.40
C LEU A 670 24.16 -12.82 25.56
N LEU A 671 24.35 -14.13 25.41
CA LEU A 671 24.06 -15.12 26.45
C LEU A 671 25.04 -15.00 27.63
N ILE A 672 26.34 -14.88 27.32
CA ILE A 672 27.39 -14.65 28.33
C ILE A 672 27.14 -13.33 29.07
N GLN A 673 26.76 -12.26 28.35
CA GLN A 673 26.37 -10.98 28.96
C GLN A 673 25.22 -11.17 29.97
N ALA A 674 24.15 -11.87 29.59
CA ALA A 674 22.98 -12.07 30.45
C ALA A 674 23.33 -12.87 31.72
N GLU A 675 24.13 -13.94 31.60
CA GLU A 675 24.54 -14.75 32.76
C GLU A 675 25.49 -14.01 33.72
N ARG A 676 26.44 -13.23 33.18
CA ARG A 676 27.48 -12.57 33.99
C ARG A 676 27.03 -11.23 34.58
N LEU A 677 26.19 -10.46 33.88
CA LEU A 677 25.80 -9.09 34.25
C LEU A 677 24.30 -8.91 34.55
N GLY A 678 23.47 -9.91 34.26
CA GLY A 678 22.02 -9.81 34.35
C GLY A 678 21.41 -8.87 33.30
N VAL A 679 20.13 -8.51 33.49
CA VAL A 679 19.37 -7.67 32.55
C VAL A 679 19.10 -6.29 33.16
N ASN A 680 19.77 -5.28 32.62
CA ASN A 680 19.67 -3.86 32.99
C ASN A 680 19.73 -2.95 31.73
N GLU A 681 19.56 -1.62 31.89
CA GLU A 681 19.55 -0.65 30.76
C GLU A 681 20.81 -0.74 29.86
N GLU A 682 22.00 -0.91 30.44
CA GLU A 682 23.26 -0.98 29.71
C GLU A 682 23.37 -2.28 28.88
N THR A 683 22.99 -3.42 29.46
CA THR A 683 22.94 -4.71 28.73
C THR A 683 21.83 -4.74 27.67
N LEU A 684 20.68 -4.11 27.94
CA LEU A 684 19.56 -4.00 27.00
C LEU A 684 19.89 -3.10 25.81
N ARG A 685 20.75 -2.09 25.99
CA ARG A 685 21.31 -1.28 24.91
C ARG A 685 22.06 -2.15 23.90
N TYR A 686 22.98 -3.00 24.38
CA TYR A 686 23.75 -3.90 23.51
C TYR A 686 22.89 -5.01 22.89
N PHE A 687 21.98 -5.59 23.67
CA PHE A 687 21.00 -6.57 23.17
C PHE A 687 20.11 -5.99 22.06
N GLY A 688 19.52 -4.81 22.27
CA GLY A 688 18.67 -4.14 21.28
C GLY A 688 19.42 -3.73 20.01
N ALA A 689 20.70 -3.34 20.13
CA ALA A 689 21.57 -3.02 18.99
C ALA A 689 21.94 -4.26 18.15
N VAL A 690 22.26 -5.40 18.77
CA VAL A 690 22.51 -6.66 18.03
C VAL A 690 21.21 -7.18 17.41
N ILE A 691 20.12 -7.18 18.16
CA ILE A 691 18.80 -7.60 17.68
C ILE A 691 18.31 -6.72 16.53
N SER A 692 18.68 -5.43 16.47
CA SER A 692 18.26 -4.59 15.33
C SER A 692 18.83 -5.09 14.01
N GLY A 693 20.13 -5.40 13.92
CA GLY A 693 20.72 -5.94 12.68
C GLY A 693 20.16 -7.32 12.28
N ALA A 694 19.79 -8.15 13.26
CA ALA A 694 19.12 -9.43 13.00
C ALA A 694 17.68 -9.24 12.49
N ILE A 695 16.91 -8.32 13.12
CA ILE A 695 15.56 -7.97 12.65
C ILE A 695 15.61 -7.29 11.28
N ASP A 696 16.57 -6.40 11.05
CA ASP A 696 16.68 -5.60 9.83
C ASP A 696 17.16 -6.38 8.61
N GLY A 697 17.93 -7.46 8.82
CA GLY A 697 18.24 -8.45 7.79
C GLY A 697 17.08 -9.40 7.50
N ASP A 698 17.19 -10.65 7.94
CA ASP A 698 16.25 -11.75 7.62
C ASP A 698 15.01 -11.81 8.53
N GLY A 699 15.03 -11.13 9.67
CA GLY A 699 13.90 -11.04 10.60
C GLY A 699 12.73 -10.17 10.12
N TYR A 700 11.64 -10.17 10.89
CA TYR A 700 10.44 -9.38 10.64
C TYR A 700 9.77 -8.86 11.92
N VAL A 701 9.02 -7.76 11.78
CA VAL A 701 8.13 -7.21 12.80
C VAL A 701 6.73 -7.07 12.21
N SER A 702 5.70 -7.54 12.92
CA SER A 702 4.30 -7.41 12.52
C SER A 702 3.45 -6.97 13.70
N ALA A 703 2.98 -5.72 13.68
CA ALA A 703 2.04 -5.23 14.68
C ALA A 703 0.68 -5.93 14.55
N ALA A 704 0.29 -6.31 13.34
CA ALA A 704 -0.98 -7.01 13.08
C ALA A 704 -1.08 -8.36 13.80
N ARG A 705 -0.05 -9.21 13.70
CA ARG A 705 0.00 -10.48 14.44
C ARG A 705 0.35 -10.32 15.91
N ARG A 706 0.92 -9.16 16.28
CA ARG A 706 1.67 -8.93 17.52
C ARG A 706 2.85 -9.91 17.63
N MET A 707 3.67 -9.97 16.57
CA MET A 707 4.81 -10.88 16.48
C MET A 707 6.10 -10.19 16.00
N VAL A 708 7.22 -10.69 16.50
CA VAL A 708 8.57 -10.44 15.99
C VAL A 708 9.20 -11.80 15.69
N GLY A 709 9.81 -11.98 14.52
CA GLY A 709 10.42 -13.25 14.14
C GLY A 709 11.85 -13.06 13.64
N LEU A 710 12.72 -14.00 13.99
CA LEU A 710 14.05 -14.18 13.40
C LEU A 710 14.07 -15.48 12.58
N ALA A 711 14.85 -15.52 11.51
CA ALA A 711 15.09 -16.75 10.76
C ALA A 711 16.49 -17.30 11.08
N SER A 712 16.74 -18.56 10.71
CA SER A 712 18.09 -19.15 10.69
C SER A 712 18.11 -20.36 9.76
N GLY A 713 19.26 -20.57 9.12
CA GLY A 713 19.53 -21.76 8.31
C GLY A 713 19.79 -23.02 9.13
N GLU A 714 20.22 -22.90 10.38
CA GLU A 714 20.59 -24.05 11.23
C GLU A 714 19.74 -24.16 12.50
N ARG A 715 19.39 -25.39 12.87
CA ARG A 715 18.48 -25.66 13.98
C ARG A 715 19.11 -25.35 15.33
N GLY A 716 20.39 -25.68 15.51
CA GLY A 716 21.15 -25.35 16.71
C GLY A 716 21.25 -23.84 16.93
N ILE A 717 21.38 -23.06 15.86
CA ILE A 717 21.47 -21.60 15.89
C ILE A 717 20.12 -20.96 16.20
N ALA A 718 19.03 -21.43 15.58
CA ALA A 718 17.67 -21.02 15.95
C ALA A 718 17.35 -21.28 17.43
N LEU A 719 17.75 -22.44 17.96
CA LEU A 719 17.60 -22.75 19.38
C LEU A 719 18.43 -21.81 20.27
N LEU A 720 19.68 -21.52 19.88
CA LEU A 720 20.56 -20.60 20.61
C LEU A 720 19.97 -19.17 20.67
N TRP A 721 19.41 -18.65 19.57
CA TRP A 721 18.71 -17.37 19.56
C TRP A 721 17.49 -17.36 20.49
N ALA A 722 16.68 -18.41 20.51
CA ALA A 722 15.54 -18.50 21.41
C ALA A 722 15.94 -18.53 22.89
N ILE A 723 17.05 -19.20 23.21
CA ILE A 723 17.66 -19.24 24.54
C ILE A 723 18.18 -17.86 24.96
N VAL A 724 18.80 -17.11 24.06
CA VAL A 724 19.18 -15.70 24.31
C VAL A 724 17.95 -14.86 24.63
N LEU A 725 16.89 -14.94 23.83
CA LEU A 725 15.65 -14.21 24.10
C LEU A 725 15.08 -14.56 25.49
N ALA A 726 15.05 -15.85 25.84
CA ALA A 726 14.62 -16.30 27.17
C ALA A 726 15.47 -15.71 28.30
N ALA A 727 16.80 -15.64 28.15
CA ALA A 727 17.70 -15.02 29.12
C ALA A 727 17.48 -13.50 29.29
N TYR A 728 17.00 -12.79 28.25
CA TYR A 728 16.53 -11.39 28.35
C TYR A 728 15.07 -11.26 28.84
N GLY A 729 14.46 -12.37 29.26
CA GLY A 729 13.07 -12.44 29.71
C GLY A 729 12.09 -12.10 28.59
N VAL A 730 12.34 -12.62 27.38
CA VAL A 730 11.48 -12.53 26.19
C VAL A 730 11.15 -13.95 25.77
N LYS A 731 9.90 -14.39 25.98
CA LYS A 731 9.50 -15.76 25.60
C LYS A 731 9.44 -15.92 24.09
N ALA A 732 10.13 -16.94 23.60
CA ALA A 732 10.23 -17.24 22.18
C ALA A 732 9.87 -18.71 21.91
N LYS A 733 9.24 -18.93 20.75
CA LYS A 733 8.93 -20.25 20.21
C LYS A 733 9.87 -20.59 19.06
N VAL A 734 10.43 -21.79 19.05
CA VAL A 734 11.25 -22.28 17.92
C VAL A 734 10.44 -23.27 17.10
N GLU A 735 10.33 -23.03 15.80
CA GLU A 735 9.59 -23.91 14.89
C GLU A 735 10.27 -24.08 13.53
N LYS A 736 9.90 -25.16 12.83
CA LYS A 736 10.39 -25.47 11.50
C LYS A 736 9.48 -24.80 10.47
N SER A 737 10.06 -23.97 9.60
CA SER A 737 9.32 -23.20 8.60
C SER A 737 9.54 -23.78 7.20
N GLY A 738 8.52 -24.44 6.66
CA GLY A 738 8.48 -24.91 5.27
C GLY A 738 9.69 -25.76 4.83
N ARG A 739 10.31 -25.36 3.71
CA ARG A 739 11.43 -26.06 3.03
C ARG A 739 12.78 -25.98 3.77
N GLY A 740 12.80 -26.29 5.06
CA GLY A 740 14.03 -26.56 5.82
C GLY A 740 14.62 -25.39 6.61
N ALA A 741 14.02 -24.20 6.59
CA ALA A 741 14.44 -23.09 7.44
C ALA A 741 13.88 -23.24 8.87
N PHE A 742 14.52 -22.61 9.84
CA PHE A 742 14.05 -22.55 11.22
C PHE A 742 13.68 -21.10 11.57
N GLN A 743 12.66 -20.93 12.41
CA GLN A 743 12.19 -19.62 12.84
C GLN A 743 12.09 -19.55 14.36
N VAL A 744 12.46 -18.38 14.89
CA VAL A 744 12.31 -18.02 16.30
C VAL A 744 11.24 -16.94 16.36
N VAL A 745 10.06 -17.28 16.87
CA VAL A 745 8.86 -16.43 16.86
C VAL A 745 8.55 -15.97 18.28
N VAL A 746 8.56 -14.66 18.49
CA VAL A 746 8.12 -13.99 19.72
C VAL A 746 6.71 -13.45 19.48
N SER A 747 5.80 -13.64 20.44
CA SER A 747 4.39 -13.27 20.30
C SER A 747 3.86 -12.42 21.47
N GLY A 748 2.82 -11.62 21.23
CA GLY A 748 2.08 -10.90 22.26
C GLY A 748 2.89 -9.82 22.99
N GLY A 749 2.81 -9.80 24.33
CA GLY A 749 3.50 -8.79 25.14
C GLY A 749 5.03 -8.85 25.05
N ASP A 750 5.60 -10.06 24.90
CA ASP A 750 7.03 -10.25 24.67
C ASP A 750 7.46 -9.70 23.29
N ALA A 751 6.60 -9.81 22.27
CA ALA A 751 6.84 -9.24 20.95
C ALA A 751 6.82 -7.71 20.98
N ALA A 752 5.88 -7.13 21.75
CA ALA A 752 5.85 -5.70 22.01
C ALA A 752 7.10 -5.22 22.76
N LYS A 753 7.56 -5.96 23.79
CA LYS A 753 8.82 -5.66 24.49
C LYS A 753 10.02 -5.69 23.54
N LEU A 754 10.13 -6.71 22.69
CA LEU A 754 11.22 -6.83 21.72
C LEU A 754 11.18 -5.74 20.64
N ALA A 755 9.99 -5.44 20.10
CA ALA A 755 9.79 -4.35 19.14
C ALA A 755 10.12 -2.98 19.73
N ALA A 756 9.80 -2.74 21.00
CA ALA A 756 10.20 -1.52 21.70
C ALA A 756 11.73 -1.42 21.84
N LEU A 757 12.41 -2.49 22.26
CA LEU A 757 13.88 -2.51 22.38
C LEU A 757 14.57 -2.29 21.02
N TYR A 758 14.08 -2.94 19.97
CA TYR A 758 14.53 -2.72 18.60
C TYR A 758 14.36 -1.26 18.16
N PHE A 759 13.20 -0.64 18.41
CA PHE A 759 13.00 0.78 18.08
C PHE A 759 13.86 1.73 18.94
N LEU A 760 14.04 1.45 20.23
CA LEU A 760 14.78 2.32 21.16
C LEU A 760 16.30 2.28 20.93
N TYR A 761 16.85 1.10 20.63
CA TYR A 761 18.29 0.87 20.54
C TYR A 761 18.78 0.52 19.14
N GLY A 762 17.91 0.31 18.16
CA GLY A 762 18.30 0.12 16.76
C GLY A 762 18.88 1.38 16.11
N ALA A 763 19.48 1.24 14.93
CA ALA A 763 20.11 2.34 14.22
C ALA A 763 19.14 3.55 14.08
N PRO A 764 19.60 4.81 14.29
CA PRO A 764 18.75 6.01 14.26
C PRO A 764 18.24 6.39 12.86
N LEU A 765 18.25 5.45 11.91
CA LEU A 765 18.11 5.73 10.50
C LEU A 765 16.64 5.69 10.07
N LEU A 766 16.19 6.90 9.68
CA LEU A 766 15.33 7.19 8.52
C LEU A 766 13.89 7.65 8.80
N LYS A 767 13.78 8.91 9.23
CA LYS A 767 12.64 9.78 8.89
C LYS A 767 13.09 10.82 7.85
N GLY A 768 12.40 10.91 6.71
CA GLY A 768 12.57 12.04 5.79
C GLY A 768 12.35 11.77 4.29
N ASN A 769 12.55 10.54 3.81
CA ASN A 769 12.37 10.19 2.39
C ASN A 769 11.75 8.80 2.24
N GLU A 770 10.60 8.69 1.57
CA GLU A 770 9.84 7.44 1.39
C GLU A 770 10.67 6.31 0.76
N ARG A 771 11.60 6.67 -0.16
CA ARG A 771 12.53 5.73 -0.80
C ARG A 771 13.47 4.99 0.15
N ILE A 772 13.61 5.50 1.37
CA ILE A 772 14.56 5.03 2.37
C ILE A 772 13.84 4.80 3.72
N ILE A 773 12.52 4.53 3.73
CA ILE A 773 11.83 4.15 4.97
C ILE A 773 12.02 2.65 5.24
N ASN A 774 12.50 2.33 6.44
CA ASN A 774 12.45 0.97 6.97
C ASN A 774 11.05 0.67 7.53
N HIS A 775 10.26 -0.15 6.83
CA HIS A 775 8.92 -0.55 7.26
C HIS A 775 8.92 -1.38 8.56
N LYS A 776 10.01 -2.10 8.86
CA LYS A 776 10.15 -2.88 10.11
C LYS A 776 10.15 -1.94 11.32
N LEU A 777 10.88 -0.82 11.27
CA LEU A 777 10.80 0.25 12.29
C LEU A 777 9.39 0.84 12.43
N VAL A 778 8.65 1.04 11.34
CA VAL A 778 7.27 1.56 11.39
C VAL A 778 6.31 0.59 12.10
N GLU A 779 6.40 -0.72 11.82
CA GLU A 779 5.63 -1.73 12.54
C GLU A 779 6.11 -1.87 14.00
N ALA A 780 7.40 -1.66 14.27
CA ALA A 780 7.94 -1.67 15.63
C ALA A 780 7.47 -0.49 16.49
N ILE A 781 7.29 0.71 15.92
CA ILE A 781 6.66 1.83 16.63
C ILE A 781 5.21 1.51 17.00
N LYS A 782 4.47 0.85 16.10
CA LYS A 782 3.07 0.47 16.34
C LYS A 782 2.97 -0.56 17.47
N LEU A 783 3.73 -1.65 17.37
CA LEU A 783 3.73 -2.81 18.28
C LEU A 783 4.41 -2.50 19.61
N GLY A 784 5.59 -1.88 19.58
CA GLY A 784 6.40 -1.59 20.77
C GLY A 784 5.72 -0.64 21.77
N ALA A 785 4.83 0.20 21.28
CA ALA A 785 4.00 1.05 22.13
C ALA A 785 3.00 0.26 23.01
N GLU A 786 2.63 -0.97 22.67
CA GLU A 786 1.79 -1.82 23.52
C GLU A 786 2.53 -2.34 24.78
N ALA A 787 3.87 -2.28 24.80
CA ALA A 787 4.69 -2.67 25.95
C ALA A 787 5.00 -1.50 26.88
N LEU A 788 4.36 -0.34 26.68
CA LEU A 788 4.59 0.85 27.48
C LEU A 788 3.78 0.85 28.77
N ASN A 789 4.41 1.34 29.83
CA ASN A 789 3.74 1.68 31.08
C ASN A 789 4.02 3.16 31.39
N ILE A 790 2.94 3.95 31.44
CA ILE A 790 2.96 5.39 31.65
C ILE A 790 2.31 5.68 33.01
N ARG A 791 3.05 6.33 33.91
CA ARG A 791 2.58 6.70 35.25
C ARG A 791 3.13 8.06 35.65
N TRP A 792 2.66 8.61 36.77
CA TRP A 792 3.17 9.87 37.30
C TRP A 792 3.31 9.83 38.82
N GLU A 793 4.20 10.67 39.36
CA GLU A 793 4.41 10.84 40.81
C GLU A 793 4.73 12.29 41.18
N ARG A 794 4.83 12.56 42.50
CA ARG A 794 5.42 13.79 43.07
C ARG A 794 4.86 15.13 42.53
N LEU A 795 3.53 15.25 42.49
CA LEU A 795 2.86 16.54 42.27
C LEU A 795 3.25 17.53 43.39
N ARG A 796 3.81 18.67 43.01
CA ARG A 796 4.38 19.71 43.87
C ARG A 796 3.98 21.10 43.40
N GLU A 797 3.80 22.02 44.34
CA GLU A 797 3.61 23.44 44.04
C GLU A 797 4.92 24.07 43.54
N ILE A 798 4.83 24.99 42.59
CA ILE A 798 5.95 25.82 42.11
C ILE A 798 5.49 27.27 41.99
N LYS A 799 6.45 28.21 41.92
CA LYS A 799 6.13 29.63 41.72
C LYS A 799 5.37 29.84 40.39
N GLY A 800 4.06 30.07 40.48
CA GLY A 800 3.18 30.32 39.34
C GLY A 800 2.49 29.10 38.73
N GLY A 801 2.46 27.94 39.42
CA GLY A 801 1.73 26.75 38.96
C GLY A 801 2.06 25.48 39.74
N ALA A 802 2.05 24.34 39.05
CA ALA A 802 2.42 23.04 39.61
C ALA A 802 3.49 22.32 38.77
N ALA A 803 4.19 21.36 39.36
CA ALA A 803 5.02 20.40 38.62
C ALA A 803 4.72 18.96 39.08
N ALA A 804 4.93 17.99 38.20
CA ALA A 804 4.83 16.56 38.49
C ALA A 804 5.88 15.80 37.69
N ASP A 805 6.18 14.58 38.11
CA ASP A 805 7.12 13.72 37.43
C ASP A 805 6.36 12.68 36.61
N LEU A 806 6.50 12.72 35.28
CA LEU A 806 5.98 11.68 34.38
C LEU A 806 7.04 10.59 34.22
N ILE A 807 6.64 9.34 34.34
CA ILE A 807 7.51 8.18 34.13
C ILE A 807 6.94 7.38 32.96
N ILE A 808 7.72 7.26 31.89
CA ILE A 808 7.44 6.37 30.76
C ILE A 808 8.44 5.23 30.84
N SER A 809 7.95 4.00 30.67
CA SER A 809 8.78 2.80 30.72
C SER A 809 8.42 1.80 29.63
N ALA A 810 9.43 1.12 29.10
CA ALA A 810 9.33 0.06 28.10
C ALA A 810 10.11 -1.15 28.61
N GLY A 811 9.41 -2.12 29.19
CA GLY A 811 10.06 -3.20 29.96
C GLY A 811 10.91 -2.62 31.11
N SER A 812 12.22 -2.92 31.10
CA SER A 812 13.17 -2.43 32.12
C SER A 812 13.77 -1.05 31.82
N VAL A 813 13.50 -0.46 30.65
CA VAL A 813 13.93 0.91 30.33
C VAL A 813 12.95 1.90 30.95
N VAL A 814 13.44 2.83 31.79
CA VAL A 814 12.59 3.77 32.54
C VAL A 814 13.16 5.18 32.43
N VAL A 815 12.40 6.11 31.84
CA VAL A 815 12.79 7.52 31.78
C VAL A 815 11.78 8.40 32.52
N LYS A 816 12.32 9.36 33.27
CA LYS A 816 11.59 10.27 34.12
C LYS A 816 11.68 11.70 33.57
N TYR A 817 10.53 12.28 33.24
CA TYR A 817 10.36 13.58 32.63
C TYR A 817 9.70 14.55 33.62
N ASN A 818 10.06 15.83 33.57
CA ASN A 818 9.40 16.84 34.40
C ASN A 818 8.24 17.46 33.60
N ILE A 819 7.01 17.36 34.12
CA ILE A 819 5.86 18.11 33.62
C ILE A 819 5.68 19.36 34.48
N TYR A 820 5.61 20.51 33.83
CA TYR A 820 5.29 21.80 34.42
C TYR A 820 3.91 22.25 33.93
N LEU A 821 3.03 22.61 34.86
CA LEU A 821 1.75 23.25 34.60
C LEU A 821 1.93 24.75 34.88
N TYR A 822 2.42 25.48 33.87
CA TYR A 822 2.64 26.92 33.95
C TYR A 822 1.35 27.70 33.72
N HIS A 823 1.37 29.01 34.00
CA HIS A 823 0.20 29.88 33.96
C HIS A 823 -0.52 29.95 32.58
N SER A 824 0.11 29.50 31.50
CA SER A 824 -0.42 29.46 30.13
C SER A 824 -0.33 28.10 29.42
N GLU A 825 0.58 27.19 29.82
CA GLU A 825 0.77 25.90 29.14
C GLU A 825 1.21 24.76 30.07
N ILE A 826 0.85 23.54 29.67
CA ILE A 826 1.55 22.30 30.05
C ILE A 826 2.83 22.22 29.21
N GLN A 827 3.97 22.06 29.88
CA GLN A 827 5.28 21.86 29.26
C GLN A 827 5.97 20.63 29.89
N LEU A 828 6.33 19.64 29.07
CA LEU A 828 7.21 18.55 29.47
C LEU A 828 8.64 18.94 29.10
N LEU A 829 9.57 18.84 30.06
CA LEU A 829 10.98 19.19 29.91
C LEU A 829 11.89 18.03 30.34
N PHE A 830 12.93 17.79 29.55
CA PHE A 830 14.01 16.87 29.88
C PHE A 830 15.36 17.50 29.54
N SER A 831 16.36 17.36 30.41
CA SER A 831 17.74 17.72 30.11
C SER A 831 18.73 16.74 30.73
N SER A 832 19.87 16.55 30.04
CA SER A 832 20.99 15.74 30.53
C SER A 832 22.30 16.20 29.89
N THR A 833 23.42 15.91 30.56
CA THR A 833 24.76 16.04 29.98
C THR A 833 25.14 14.86 29.08
N ASN A 834 24.43 13.73 29.19
CA ASN A 834 24.61 12.56 28.32
C ASN A 834 23.64 12.66 27.12
N ARG A 835 24.18 12.87 25.91
CA ARG A 835 23.41 12.99 24.67
C ARG A 835 22.60 11.72 24.37
N SER A 836 23.23 10.55 24.49
CA SER A 836 22.66 9.24 24.20
C SER A 836 21.44 8.94 25.09
N HIS A 837 21.45 9.40 26.34
CA HIS A 837 20.29 9.32 27.24
C HIS A 837 19.16 10.31 26.88
N VAL A 838 19.48 11.49 26.31
CA VAL A 838 18.45 12.40 25.75
C VAL A 838 17.82 11.82 24.49
N GLU A 839 18.60 11.20 23.60
CA GLU A 839 18.08 10.57 22.39
C GLU A 839 17.18 9.36 22.72
N LEU A 840 17.54 8.55 23.73
CA LEU A 840 16.66 7.51 24.28
C LEU A 840 15.35 8.08 24.83
N ALA A 841 15.43 9.18 25.59
CA ALA A 841 14.26 9.87 26.13
C ALA A 841 13.34 10.46 25.04
N VAL A 842 13.89 10.87 23.90
CA VAL A 842 13.12 11.25 22.71
C VAL A 842 12.44 10.04 22.07
N ARG A 843 13.16 8.94 21.81
CA ARG A 843 12.54 7.75 21.19
C ARG A 843 11.40 7.16 22.02
N LEU A 844 11.50 7.17 23.36
CA LEU A 844 10.39 6.81 24.24
C LEU A 844 9.16 7.73 24.07
N LEU A 845 9.38 9.03 23.82
CA LEU A 845 8.29 9.96 23.49
C LEU A 845 7.69 9.67 22.11
N GLU A 846 8.50 9.25 21.13
CA GLU A 846 7.99 8.88 19.81
C GLU A 846 7.09 7.64 19.84
N LEU A 847 7.38 6.64 20.68
CA LEU A 847 6.50 5.47 20.87
C LEU A 847 5.11 5.88 21.42
N VAL A 848 5.06 6.87 22.32
CA VAL A 848 3.80 7.47 22.78
C VAL A 848 3.23 8.53 21.83
N GLY A 849 3.73 8.67 20.60
CA GLY A 849 3.16 9.58 19.59
C GLY A 849 3.54 11.06 19.72
N VAL A 850 4.62 11.38 20.44
CA VAL A 850 5.10 12.76 20.66
C VAL A 850 6.49 12.93 20.03
N SER A 851 6.55 13.62 18.88
CA SER A 851 7.83 13.96 18.23
C SER A 851 8.39 15.28 18.78
N VAL A 852 9.68 15.32 19.14
CA VAL A 852 10.37 16.49 19.70
C VAL A 852 11.77 16.65 19.13
N GLU A 853 12.25 17.89 19.05
CA GLU A 853 13.61 18.20 18.58
C GLU A 853 14.56 18.44 19.76
N VAL A 854 15.75 17.83 19.70
CA VAL A 854 16.80 18.01 20.70
C VAL A 854 17.57 19.31 20.44
N ASN A 855 17.69 20.13 21.48
CA ASN A 855 18.35 21.41 21.47
C ASN A 855 19.61 21.40 22.35
N VAL A 856 20.66 22.11 21.91
CA VAL A 856 21.91 22.26 22.66
C VAL A 856 21.91 23.57 23.45
N LYS A 857 22.14 23.49 24.76
CA LYS A 857 22.35 24.65 25.63
C LYS A 857 23.80 24.71 26.08
N LYS A 858 24.56 25.67 25.55
CA LYS A 858 25.92 25.96 26.00
C LYS A 858 25.87 26.90 27.20
N ARG A 859 26.34 26.44 28.37
CA ARG A 859 26.64 27.29 29.54
C ARG A 859 28.16 27.35 29.74
N LYS A 860 28.64 28.35 30.49
CA LYS A 860 30.04 28.84 30.58
C LYS A 860 31.20 27.82 30.71
N ASN A 861 30.96 26.52 30.90
CA ASN A 861 31.92 25.43 30.64
C ASN A 861 31.25 24.04 30.53
N LYS A 862 29.96 23.95 30.15
CA LYS A 862 29.22 22.67 30.01
C LYS A 862 28.23 22.73 28.84
N ILE A 863 28.17 21.62 28.09
CA ILE A 863 27.16 21.37 27.06
C ILE A 863 26.04 20.56 27.71
N GLU A 864 24.81 21.08 27.69
CA GLU A 864 23.62 20.41 28.20
C GLU A 864 22.65 20.19 27.03
N TRP A 865 22.23 18.94 26.82
CA TRP A 865 21.25 18.57 25.80
C TRP A 865 19.86 18.57 26.44
N GLN A 866 18.88 19.21 25.78
CA GLN A 866 17.53 19.35 26.31
C GLN A 866 16.48 19.32 25.20
N PHE A 867 15.25 18.89 25.50
CA PHE A 867 14.09 19.11 24.64
C PHE A 867 12.88 19.48 25.49
N ALA A 868 11.87 20.07 24.85
CA ALA A 868 10.58 20.36 25.48
C ALA A 868 9.40 19.97 24.56
N ALA A 869 8.36 19.39 25.15
CA ALA A 869 7.07 19.18 24.48
C ALA A 869 6.02 20.12 25.07
N THR A 870 5.36 20.89 24.21
CA THR A 870 4.27 21.81 24.61
C THR A 870 2.93 21.08 24.70
N THR A 871 1.92 21.71 25.29
CA THR A 871 0.55 21.15 25.44
C THR A 871 0.00 20.62 24.12
N ASN A 872 0.27 21.32 23.01
CA ASN A 872 -0.16 20.91 21.67
C ASN A 872 0.49 19.58 21.23
N MET A 873 1.76 19.37 21.56
CA MET A 873 2.53 18.16 21.21
C MET A 873 2.18 16.99 22.14
N LEU A 874 1.91 17.27 23.42
CA LEU A 874 1.45 16.27 24.38
C LEU A 874 0.04 15.76 24.05
N ALA A 875 -0.83 16.63 23.53
CA ALA A 875 -2.16 16.27 23.07
C ALA A 875 -2.18 15.43 21.77
N THR A 876 -1.07 15.30 21.04
CA THR A 876 -0.95 14.40 19.87
C THR A 876 -0.50 13.00 20.25
N GLY A 877 0.02 12.84 21.47
CA GLY A 877 0.40 11.53 21.97
C GLY A 877 -0.78 10.58 22.13
N ARG A 878 -0.48 9.29 22.25
CA ARG A 878 -1.45 8.20 22.45
C ARG A 878 -2.34 8.46 23.66
N GLU A 879 -3.54 7.90 23.62
CA GLU A 879 -4.60 8.14 24.60
C GLU A 879 -4.17 7.88 26.06
N GLU A 880 -3.32 6.88 26.28
CA GLU A 880 -2.74 6.54 27.59
C GLU A 880 -1.90 7.68 28.17
N LEU A 881 -1.06 8.33 27.34
CA LEU A 881 -0.29 9.51 27.73
C LEU A 881 -1.24 10.65 28.07
N ARG A 882 -2.22 10.93 27.21
CA ARG A 882 -3.17 12.03 27.41
C ARG A 882 -4.00 11.85 28.67
N LYS A 883 -4.51 10.63 28.93
CA LYS A 883 -5.20 10.25 30.18
C LYS A 883 -4.30 10.40 31.40
N THR A 884 -3.02 10.07 31.30
CA THR A 884 -2.06 10.22 32.41
C THR A 884 -1.82 11.69 32.73
N ILE A 885 -1.61 12.53 31.70
CA ILE A 885 -1.44 13.98 31.86
C ILE A 885 -2.74 14.63 32.37
N ALA A 886 -3.90 14.19 31.89
CA ALA A 886 -5.20 14.67 32.36
C ALA A 886 -5.36 14.44 33.88
N LYS A 887 -5.01 13.26 34.39
CA LYS A 887 -4.99 12.97 35.84
C LYS A 887 -4.09 13.92 36.64
N ILE A 888 -2.93 14.31 36.10
CA ILE A 888 -2.05 15.31 36.74
C ILE A 888 -2.74 16.67 36.83
N VAL A 889 -3.42 17.09 35.75
CA VAL A 889 -4.16 18.36 35.68
C VAL A 889 -5.37 18.36 36.62
N GLU A 890 -6.13 17.26 36.67
CA GLU A 890 -7.24 17.11 37.61
C GLU A 890 -6.77 17.21 39.06
N GLU A 891 -5.70 16.50 39.42
CA GLU A 891 -5.18 16.50 40.79
C GLU A 891 -4.59 17.86 41.19
N ALA A 892 -3.93 18.56 40.26
CA ALA A 892 -3.47 19.93 40.47
C ALA A 892 -4.64 20.92 40.65
N ARG A 893 -5.74 20.75 39.89
CA ARG A 893 -6.98 21.53 40.05
C ARG A 893 -7.64 21.26 41.40
N ASN A 894 -7.75 19.99 41.79
CA ASN A 894 -8.35 19.57 43.06
C ASN A 894 -7.59 20.16 44.27
N LYS A 895 -6.25 20.26 44.17
CA LYS A 895 -5.38 20.91 45.16
C LYS A 895 -5.27 22.44 45.02
N ARG A 896 -6.05 23.06 44.11
CA ARG A 896 -6.06 24.51 43.82
C ARG A 896 -4.70 25.10 43.42
N LEU A 897 -3.80 24.27 42.88
CA LEU A 897 -2.47 24.70 42.41
C LEU A 897 -2.52 25.36 41.02
N ILE A 898 -3.64 25.19 40.30
CA ILE A 898 -3.91 25.77 38.99
C ILE A 898 -5.36 26.29 38.93
N ASP A 899 -5.59 27.24 38.02
CA ASP A 899 -6.90 27.83 37.77
C ASP A 899 -7.90 26.81 37.17
N ALA A 900 -9.15 26.86 37.62
CA ALA A 900 -10.17 25.87 37.27
C ALA A 900 -10.63 25.95 35.80
N ASP A 901 -10.77 27.16 35.24
CA ASP A 901 -11.17 27.36 33.86
C ASP A 901 -10.06 26.96 32.89
N LYS A 902 -8.79 27.23 33.25
CA LYS A 902 -7.62 26.75 32.49
C LYS A 902 -7.50 25.24 32.53
N ALA A 903 -7.66 24.64 33.72
CA ALA A 903 -7.65 23.18 33.88
C ALA A 903 -8.72 22.53 32.99
N LYS A 904 -9.95 23.07 32.98
CA LYS A 904 -11.03 22.61 32.08
C LYS A 904 -10.62 22.66 30.61
N ARG A 905 -10.06 23.77 30.13
CA ARG A 905 -9.59 23.91 28.73
C ARG A 905 -8.48 22.92 28.36
N TRP A 906 -7.54 22.63 29.27
CA TRP A 906 -6.51 21.63 29.03
C TRP A 906 -7.08 20.20 29.02
N LEU A 907 -8.02 19.88 29.91
CA LEU A 907 -8.69 18.57 29.94
C LEU A 907 -9.48 18.32 28.65
N GLU A 908 -10.30 19.28 28.20
CA GLU A 908 -11.02 19.19 26.91
C GLU A 908 -10.06 18.94 25.72
N LYS A 909 -8.86 19.53 25.77
CA LYS A 909 -7.84 19.40 24.72
C LYS A 909 -7.10 18.04 24.75
N LEU A 910 -6.88 17.47 25.93
CA LEU A 910 -6.29 16.13 26.10
C LEU A 910 -7.31 15.02 25.81
N GLU A 911 -8.57 15.23 26.15
CA GLU A 911 -9.70 14.32 25.91
C GLU A 911 -10.00 14.16 24.41
N ARG A 912 -10.28 15.28 23.72
CA ARG A 912 -10.45 15.29 22.25
C ARG A 912 -9.23 14.72 21.54
N GLY A 913 -8.04 14.97 22.11
CA GLY A 913 -6.77 14.81 21.43
C GLY A 913 -6.58 15.86 20.34
N LEU A 914 -5.33 16.08 19.97
CA LEU A 914 -4.96 16.73 18.73
C LEU A 914 -4.52 15.64 17.77
N THR A 915 -5.41 15.20 16.89
CA THR A 915 -4.99 14.64 15.61
C THR A 915 -4.35 15.76 14.79
N LEU A 916 -3.08 16.06 15.10
CA LEU A 916 -2.16 16.41 14.02
C LEU A 916 -2.29 15.27 13.02
N MET A 917 -2.89 15.54 11.86
CA MET A 917 -2.66 14.70 10.70
C MET A 917 -1.15 14.58 10.55
N GLU A 918 -0.64 13.35 10.52
CA GLU A 918 0.81 13.11 10.64
C GLU A 918 1.57 13.89 9.55
N GLY A 919 2.51 14.73 9.96
CA GLY A 919 3.40 15.48 9.05
C GLY A 919 3.05 16.94 8.75
N TRP A 920 2.09 17.57 9.44
CA TRP A 920 1.74 18.98 9.22
C TRP A 920 2.67 19.98 9.97
N PRO A 921 3.16 21.06 9.33
CA PRO A 921 4.09 21.98 9.95
C PRO A 921 3.45 23.07 10.84
N LYS A 922 4.30 23.70 11.66
CA LYS A 922 3.91 24.74 12.62
C LYS A 922 3.87 26.12 11.96
N TYR A 923 2.69 26.55 11.53
CA TYR A 923 2.42 27.93 11.15
C TYR A 923 2.42 28.89 12.35
N TYR A 924 3.07 30.05 12.19
CA TYR A 924 2.81 31.25 12.98
C TYR A 924 1.52 31.91 12.50
N VAL A 925 0.70 32.38 13.43
CA VAL A 925 -0.51 33.17 13.17
C VAL A 925 -0.51 34.35 14.13
N GLY A 926 -0.65 35.57 13.61
CA GLY A 926 -0.52 36.79 14.41
C GLY A 926 -1.04 38.04 13.71
N LEU A 927 -0.84 39.21 14.33
CA LEU A 927 -1.19 40.50 13.74
C LEU A 927 0.05 41.35 13.51
N VAL A 928 0.30 41.73 12.26
CA VAL A 928 1.35 42.67 11.85
C VAL A 928 0.68 43.92 11.29
N HIS A 929 0.96 45.07 11.92
CA HIS A 929 0.29 46.36 11.63
C HIS A 929 -1.25 46.27 11.56
N GLY A 930 -1.85 45.36 12.33
CA GLY A 930 -3.30 45.15 12.39
C GLY A 930 -3.89 44.24 11.31
N ALA A 931 -3.09 43.74 10.37
CA ALA A 931 -3.48 42.70 9.41
C ALA A 931 -3.14 41.30 9.94
N LEU A 932 -3.96 40.29 9.61
CA LEU A 932 -3.67 38.90 9.95
C LEU A 932 -2.50 38.39 9.10
N GLU A 933 -1.46 37.88 9.74
CA GLU A 933 -0.37 37.16 9.10
C GLU A 933 -0.44 35.67 9.45
N VAL A 934 -0.26 34.82 8.43
CA VAL A 934 -0.11 33.38 8.54
C VAL A 934 1.14 32.97 7.78
N ILE A 935 2.16 32.47 8.48
CA ILE A 935 3.48 32.21 7.87
C ILE A 935 4.15 30.98 8.49
N TYR A 936 4.73 30.14 7.63
CA TYR A 936 5.60 29.04 8.00
C TYR A 936 7.06 29.45 7.76
N HIS A 937 7.95 29.10 8.69
CA HIS A 937 9.39 29.39 8.63
C HIS A 937 10.19 28.10 8.74
N SER A 938 11.26 27.99 7.95
CA SER A 938 12.27 26.93 8.11
C SER A 938 13.63 27.37 7.57
N THR A 939 14.69 26.88 8.19
CA THR A 939 16.07 26.97 7.68
C THR A 939 16.41 25.81 6.72
N ASP A 940 15.58 24.76 6.67
CA ASP A 940 15.72 23.66 5.71
C ASP A 940 14.98 23.98 4.38
N PRO A 941 15.68 24.05 3.23
CA PRO A 941 15.04 24.25 1.93
C PRO A 941 14.01 23.16 1.57
N ASN A 942 14.20 21.93 2.05
CA ASN A 942 13.31 20.82 1.70
C ASN A 942 11.96 20.92 2.39
N SER A 943 11.95 21.35 3.66
CA SER A 943 10.74 21.68 4.41
C SER A 943 9.93 22.79 3.74
N ILE A 944 10.59 23.84 3.22
CA ILE A 944 9.92 24.89 2.43
C ILE A 944 9.33 24.32 1.13
N ARG A 945 10.10 23.51 0.38
CA ARG A 945 9.63 22.86 -0.86
C ARG A 945 8.44 21.93 -0.63
N ARG A 946 8.47 21.14 0.45
CA ARG A 946 7.39 20.23 0.85
C ARG A 946 6.10 20.99 1.10
N GLU A 947 6.16 22.12 1.81
CA GLU A 947 4.97 22.91 2.08
C GLU A 947 4.39 23.57 0.83
N VAL A 948 5.24 24.04 -0.08
CA VAL A 948 4.81 24.56 -1.39
C VAL A 948 4.12 23.49 -2.23
N GLN A 949 4.63 22.26 -2.26
CA GLN A 949 3.98 21.13 -2.93
C GLN A 949 2.64 20.77 -2.28
N TRP A 950 2.58 20.80 -0.95
CA TRP A 950 1.37 20.46 -0.20
C TRP A 950 0.24 21.47 -0.39
N LEU A 951 0.54 22.77 -0.34
CA LEU A 951 -0.42 23.84 -0.66
C LEU A 951 -0.89 23.74 -2.13
N LYS A 952 0.02 23.44 -3.07
CA LYS A 952 -0.34 23.19 -4.48
C LYS A 952 -1.27 21.97 -4.63
N LYS A 953 -1.06 20.89 -3.87
CA LYS A 953 -1.96 19.73 -3.85
C LYS A 953 -3.37 20.07 -3.31
N MET A 954 -3.48 20.97 -2.34
CA MET A 954 -4.78 21.49 -1.89
C MET A 954 -5.48 22.36 -2.95
N GLY A 955 -4.77 22.82 -3.98
CA GLY A 955 -5.29 23.68 -5.05
C GLY A 955 -4.89 25.16 -4.90
N LEU A 956 -3.85 25.48 -4.12
CA LEU A 956 -3.36 26.85 -3.98
C LEU A 956 -2.28 27.18 -5.01
N GLU A 957 -2.36 28.39 -5.58
CA GLU A 957 -1.36 28.90 -6.49
C GLU A 957 -0.38 29.85 -5.77
N GLU A 958 0.90 29.68 -6.08
CA GLU A 958 1.99 30.53 -5.62
C GLU A 958 1.84 31.94 -6.24
N TRP A 959 2.25 32.98 -5.50
CA TRP A 959 2.02 34.41 -5.77
C TRP A 959 0.55 34.88 -5.70
N ARG A 960 -0.43 33.98 -5.84
CA ARG A 960 -1.87 34.31 -5.70
C ARG A 960 -2.43 34.04 -4.30
N HIS A 961 -2.15 32.86 -3.74
CA HIS A 961 -2.70 32.42 -2.46
C HIS A 961 -1.62 32.36 -1.36
N PHE A 962 -0.35 32.21 -1.74
CA PHE A 962 0.80 32.27 -0.83
C PHE A 962 2.06 32.78 -1.55
N THR A 963 3.02 33.31 -0.81
CA THR A 963 4.36 33.68 -1.31
C THR A 963 5.45 32.87 -0.64
N VAL A 964 6.57 32.68 -1.33
CA VAL A 964 7.67 31.81 -0.90
C VAL A 964 8.98 32.58 -0.91
N LYS A 965 9.82 32.36 0.11
CA LYS A 965 11.23 32.71 0.10
C LYS A 965 12.05 31.46 0.44
N MET A 966 13.00 31.09 -0.41
CA MET A 966 13.93 30.00 -0.10
C MET A 966 14.97 30.45 0.95
N PRO A 967 15.46 29.54 1.81
CA PRO A 967 16.62 29.80 2.64
C PRO A 967 17.90 29.76 1.80
N GLU A 968 18.69 30.82 1.87
CA GLU A 968 20.00 30.97 1.23
C GLU A 968 21.07 31.09 2.33
N ASP A 969 22.21 30.41 2.17
CA ASP A 969 23.39 30.45 3.05
C ASP A 969 23.10 30.35 4.57
N GLY A 970 22.17 29.47 4.96
CA GLY A 970 21.77 29.26 6.36
C GLY A 970 20.79 30.29 6.92
N GLY A 971 20.30 31.22 6.09
CA GLY A 971 19.20 32.12 6.40
C GLY A 971 17.84 31.42 6.54
N ILE A 972 16.84 32.15 7.03
CA ILE A 972 15.48 31.63 7.22
C ILE A 972 14.65 31.83 5.94
N GLY A 973 14.16 30.73 5.39
CA GLY A 973 13.14 30.69 4.35
C GLY A 973 11.73 30.72 4.94
N TYR A 974 10.72 31.03 4.11
CA TYR A 974 9.34 31.08 4.57
C TYR A 974 8.31 30.78 3.47
N VAL A 975 7.11 30.39 3.89
CA VAL A 975 5.89 30.32 3.09
C VAL A 975 4.82 31.16 3.81
N ARG A 976 4.43 32.30 3.23
CA ARG A 976 3.41 33.21 3.79
C ARG A 976 2.09 33.02 3.06
N ILE A 977 1.04 32.62 3.78
CA ILE A 977 -0.32 32.56 3.22
C ILE A 977 -0.89 33.97 3.15
N LEU A 978 -1.42 34.36 1.99
CA LEU A 978 -2.07 35.64 1.78
C LEU A 978 -3.50 35.60 2.34
N LYS A 979 -4.07 36.77 2.63
CA LYS A 979 -5.45 36.90 3.13
C LYS A 979 -6.45 36.25 2.17
N GLU A 980 -6.25 36.47 0.88
CA GLU A 980 -7.02 35.91 -0.23
C GLU A 980 -6.85 34.38 -0.29
N GLY A 981 -5.64 33.87 -0.03
CA GLY A 981 -5.39 32.42 0.08
C GLY A 981 -6.11 31.77 1.25
N LEU A 982 -6.13 32.40 2.43
CA LEU A 982 -6.88 31.87 3.58
C LEU A 982 -8.41 31.91 3.35
N ALA A 983 -8.91 32.94 2.67
CA ALA A 983 -10.30 32.99 2.25
C ALA A 983 -10.65 31.92 1.20
N TYR A 984 -9.74 31.63 0.26
CA TYR A 984 -9.91 30.57 -0.74
C TYR A 984 -9.85 29.16 -0.12
N ILE A 985 -8.97 28.92 0.86
CA ILE A 985 -9.00 27.69 1.68
C ILE A 985 -10.36 27.58 2.38
N ALA A 986 -10.87 28.68 2.96
CA ALA A 986 -12.19 28.69 3.58
C ALA A 986 -13.34 28.38 2.61
N TRP A 987 -13.24 28.78 1.34
CA TRP A 987 -14.16 28.38 0.29
C TRP A 987 -14.01 26.90 -0.10
N LEU A 988 -12.78 26.41 -0.29
CA LEU A 988 -12.49 24.99 -0.57
C LEU A 988 -13.02 24.05 0.52
N SER A 989 -13.05 24.51 1.77
CA SER A 989 -13.68 23.81 2.91
C SER A 989 -15.20 23.60 2.77
N VAL A 990 -15.86 24.26 1.83
CA VAL A 990 -17.33 24.14 1.63
C VAL A 990 -17.67 23.65 0.21
N TYR A 991 -16.89 24.07 -0.79
CA TYR A 991 -17.20 23.83 -2.21
C TYR A 991 -16.06 23.13 -2.98
N GLY A 992 -14.91 22.89 -2.35
CA GLY A 992 -13.82 22.11 -2.95
C GLY A 992 -14.19 20.63 -3.12
N ASN A 993 -13.42 19.92 -3.95
CA ASN A 993 -13.62 18.47 -4.12
C ASN A 993 -13.35 17.71 -2.80
N LYS A 994 -13.75 16.44 -2.69
CA LYS A 994 -13.72 15.70 -1.40
C LYS A 994 -12.34 15.67 -0.73
N GLU A 995 -11.24 15.63 -1.48
CA GLU A 995 -9.88 15.66 -0.91
C GLU A 995 -9.49 17.09 -0.50
N GLN A 996 -9.70 18.07 -1.39
CA GLN A 996 -9.45 19.49 -1.11
C GLN A 996 -10.23 19.97 0.12
N ARG A 997 -11.50 19.58 0.23
CA ARG A 997 -12.39 19.95 1.34
C ARG A 997 -11.86 19.47 2.68
N ARG A 998 -11.49 18.19 2.77
CA ARG A 998 -10.90 17.60 3.98
C ARG A 998 -9.59 18.27 4.37
N LEU A 999 -8.72 18.56 3.40
CA LEU A 999 -7.45 19.25 3.63
C LEU A 999 -7.66 20.71 4.05
N ALA A 1000 -8.62 21.41 3.43
CA ALA A 1000 -8.94 22.80 3.73
C ALA A 1000 -9.63 22.96 5.10
N GLU A 1001 -10.57 22.08 5.44
CA GLU A 1001 -11.22 22.04 6.77
C GLU A 1001 -10.17 21.86 7.88
N ALA A 1002 -9.26 20.89 7.74
CA ALA A 1002 -8.19 20.65 8.69
C ALA A 1002 -7.20 21.84 8.80
N PHE A 1003 -6.90 22.54 7.69
CA PHE A 1003 -6.05 23.73 7.72
C PHE A 1003 -6.73 24.92 8.39
N ILE A 1004 -8.02 25.13 8.16
CA ILE A 1004 -8.80 26.17 8.84
C ILE A 1004 -8.85 25.91 10.34
N GLU A 1005 -9.09 24.67 10.75
CA GLU A 1005 -9.09 24.29 12.17
C GLU A 1005 -7.72 24.60 12.81
N LEU A 1006 -6.62 24.21 12.15
CA LEU A 1006 -5.27 24.54 12.59
C LEU A 1006 -5.03 26.05 12.71
N ILE A 1007 -5.42 26.86 11.70
CA ILE A 1007 -5.21 28.31 11.72
C ILE A 1007 -6.10 29.01 12.75
N LEU A 1008 -7.36 28.59 12.93
CA LEU A 1008 -8.26 29.15 13.95
C LEU A 1008 -7.79 28.79 15.37
N LEU A 1009 -7.29 27.57 15.59
CA LEU A 1009 -6.67 27.15 16.85
C LEU A 1009 -5.43 28.02 17.16
N ARG A 1010 -4.57 28.26 16.17
CA ARG A 1010 -3.39 29.13 16.31
C ARG A 1010 -3.76 30.59 16.54
N ALA A 1011 -4.81 31.09 15.87
CA ALA A 1011 -5.31 32.45 16.08
C ALA A 1011 -5.92 32.62 17.48
N GLU A 1012 -6.50 31.56 18.06
CA GLU A 1012 -6.95 31.53 19.46
C GLU A 1012 -5.78 31.51 20.45
N ASP A 1013 -4.74 30.71 20.21
CA ASP A 1013 -3.48 30.73 20.98
C ASP A 1013 -2.81 32.13 20.94
N ALA A 1014 -2.92 32.86 19.81
CA ALA A 1014 -2.29 34.18 19.60
C ALA A 1014 -3.07 35.38 20.16
N GLY A 1015 -4.34 35.21 20.55
CA GLY A 1015 -5.15 36.23 21.22
C GLY A 1015 -6.50 36.54 20.56
N THR A 1016 -7.42 37.11 21.33
CA THR A 1016 -8.83 37.31 20.94
C THR A 1016 -9.02 38.13 19.66
N GLU A 1017 -8.24 39.19 19.46
CA GLU A 1017 -8.30 40.02 18.25
C GLU A 1017 -7.71 39.31 17.01
N VAL A 1018 -6.70 38.45 17.20
CA VAL A 1018 -6.16 37.58 16.13
C VAL A 1018 -7.22 36.56 15.71
N ARG A 1019 -7.81 35.86 16.68
CA ARG A 1019 -8.93 34.92 16.49
C ARG A 1019 -10.10 35.56 15.76
N LYS A 1020 -10.50 36.77 16.16
CA LYS A 1020 -11.61 37.52 15.54
C LYS A 1020 -11.34 37.79 14.06
N LYS A 1021 -10.13 38.23 13.70
CA LYS A 1021 -9.75 38.51 12.30
C LYS A 1021 -9.57 37.25 11.46
N ALA A 1022 -9.00 36.18 12.02
CA ALA A 1022 -8.94 34.88 11.36
C ALA A 1022 -10.34 34.32 11.08
N LYS A 1023 -11.23 34.38 12.08
CA LYS A 1023 -12.62 33.97 11.94
C LYS A 1023 -13.39 34.82 10.91
N GLU A 1024 -13.22 36.14 10.91
CA GLU A 1024 -13.84 37.03 9.92
C GLU A 1024 -13.38 36.73 8.47
N ILE A 1025 -12.11 36.36 8.26
CA ILE A 1025 -11.60 35.95 6.94
C ILE A 1025 -12.18 34.59 6.53
N VAL A 1026 -12.23 33.62 7.45
CA VAL A 1026 -12.77 32.29 7.20
C VAL A 1026 -14.27 32.33 6.91
N GLU A 1027 -15.06 33.07 7.69
CA GLU A 1027 -16.51 33.20 7.48
C GLU A 1027 -16.81 33.85 6.12
N LYS A 1028 -16.09 34.92 5.75
CA LYS A 1028 -16.23 35.55 4.42
C LYS A 1028 -15.83 34.64 3.26
N GLY A 1029 -14.82 33.79 3.45
CA GLY A 1029 -14.45 32.78 2.45
C GLY A 1029 -15.51 31.70 2.27
N LYS A 1030 -16.12 31.23 3.37
CA LYS A 1030 -17.23 30.26 3.33
C LYS A 1030 -18.51 30.82 2.71
N GLU A 1031 -18.71 32.13 2.77
CA GLU A 1031 -19.82 32.84 2.11
C GLU A 1031 -19.59 33.18 0.63
N TRP A 1032 -18.42 32.88 0.07
CA TRP A 1032 -18.16 33.08 -1.36
C TRP A 1032 -18.99 32.05 -2.16
N SER A 1033 -19.73 32.50 -3.19
CA SER A 1033 -20.67 31.67 -3.95
C SER A 1033 -21.81 31.00 -3.13
N SER A 1034 -22.17 31.50 -1.93
CA SER A 1034 -23.20 30.88 -1.07
C SER A 1034 -24.65 31.32 -1.32
N LEU A 1035 -24.87 32.35 -2.14
CA LEU A 1035 -26.19 32.89 -2.48
C LEU A 1035 -26.52 32.66 -3.95
N THR A 1036 -27.81 32.68 -4.28
CA THR A 1036 -28.31 32.71 -5.66
C THR A 1036 -29.16 33.97 -5.89
N LEU A 1037 -29.17 34.46 -7.13
CA LEU A 1037 -30.03 35.54 -7.60
C LEU A 1037 -31.42 35.02 -8.01
N GLU A 1038 -31.54 33.72 -8.28
CA GLU A 1038 -32.83 33.09 -8.57
C GLU A 1038 -33.80 33.30 -7.41
N ARG A 1039 -34.95 33.93 -7.70
CA ARG A 1039 -36.00 34.31 -6.73
C ARG A 1039 -35.57 35.34 -5.67
N PHE A 1040 -34.50 36.11 -5.89
CA PHE A 1040 -34.11 37.17 -4.98
C PHE A 1040 -35.17 38.28 -4.91
N GLU A 1041 -35.75 38.48 -3.73
CA GLU A 1041 -36.68 39.57 -3.43
C GLU A 1041 -36.36 40.16 -2.05
N LYS A 1042 -36.24 41.50 -1.94
CA LYS A 1042 -35.83 42.17 -0.70
C LYS A 1042 -36.32 43.61 -0.61
N LYS A 1043 -36.78 44.02 0.57
CA LYS A 1043 -37.03 45.43 0.91
C LYS A 1043 -35.75 46.10 1.42
N VAL A 1044 -35.47 47.31 0.97
CA VAL A 1044 -34.37 48.17 1.45
C VAL A 1044 -34.77 49.63 1.47
N GLU A 1045 -34.22 50.38 2.42
CA GLU A 1045 -34.37 51.83 2.50
C GLU A 1045 -33.16 52.53 1.83
N VAL A 1046 -33.41 53.53 0.98
CA VAL A 1046 -32.38 54.41 0.36
C VAL A 1046 -32.88 55.85 0.47
N ASN A 1047 -32.04 56.78 0.93
CA ASN A 1047 -32.39 58.20 1.12
C ASN A 1047 -33.74 58.45 1.85
N GLY A 1048 -34.11 57.63 2.85
CA GLY A 1048 -35.38 57.79 3.58
C GLY A 1048 -36.62 57.23 2.87
N ARG A 1049 -36.44 56.43 1.80
CA ARG A 1049 -37.53 55.81 1.03
C ARG A 1049 -37.36 54.30 0.94
N GLU A 1050 -38.46 53.55 1.11
CA GLU A 1050 -38.45 52.09 0.93
C GLU A 1050 -38.58 51.68 -0.55
N TYR A 1051 -37.77 50.69 -0.92
CA TYR A 1051 -37.75 50.04 -2.22
C TYR A 1051 -37.84 48.53 -2.06
N MET A 1052 -38.84 47.93 -2.71
CA MET A 1052 -38.92 46.50 -2.96
C MET A 1052 -38.15 46.18 -4.24
N VAL A 1053 -37.11 45.34 -4.12
CA VAL A 1053 -36.23 44.93 -5.21
C VAL A 1053 -36.44 43.45 -5.49
N LYS A 1054 -36.69 43.11 -6.75
CA LYS A 1054 -36.83 41.73 -7.25
C LYS A 1054 -35.93 41.51 -8.47
N VAL A 1055 -35.07 40.50 -8.44
CA VAL A 1055 -34.20 40.18 -9.57
C VAL A 1055 -34.91 39.22 -10.53
N LEU A 1056 -34.83 39.52 -11.83
CA LEU A 1056 -35.50 38.78 -12.91
C LEU A 1056 -34.52 38.11 -13.88
N GLY A 1057 -33.25 38.52 -13.89
CA GLY A 1057 -32.22 37.98 -14.78
C GLY A 1057 -30.86 38.62 -14.53
N TRP A 1058 -29.80 37.97 -15.00
CA TRP A 1058 -28.42 38.39 -14.78
C TRP A 1058 -27.49 37.83 -15.86
N SER A 1059 -26.36 38.50 -16.09
CA SER A 1059 -25.24 37.96 -16.87
C SER A 1059 -23.92 38.67 -16.54
N THR A 1060 -22.81 38.10 -16.99
CA THR A 1060 -21.46 38.63 -16.78
C THR A 1060 -20.68 38.68 -18.08
N GLU A 1061 -19.92 39.74 -18.30
CA GLU A 1061 -19.06 39.91 -19.48
C GLU A 1061 -17.65 40.34 -19.07
N LEU A 1062 -16.64 39.72 -19.68
CA LEU A 1062 -15.25 40.13 -19.60
C LEU A 1062 -14.86 40.78 -20.94
N GLU A 1063 -14.45 42.04 -20.92
CA GLU A 1063 -14.13 42.80 -22.15
C GLU A 1063 -12.81 43.56 -22.00
N GLU A 1064 -11.97 43.55 -23.04
CA GLU A 1064 -10.83 44.46 -23.12
C GLU A 1064 -11.24 45.83 -23.66
N SER A 1065 -11.10 46.85 -22.82
CA SER A 1065 -11.26 48.24 -23.27
C SER A 1065 -10.20 48.61 -24.32
N GLN A 1066 -10.53 49.60 -25.16
CA GLN A 1066 -9.68 50.19 -26.22
C GLN A 1066 -8.26 50.66 -25.77
N ARG A 1067 -7.94 50.61 -24.47
CA ARG A 1067 -6.62 50.92 -23.90
C ARG A 1067 -5.93 49.71 -23.26
N GLY A 1068 -6.30 48.47 -23.64
CA GLY A 1068 -5.72 47.24 -23.11
C GLY A 1068 -5.91 47.11 -21.58
N LYS A 1069 -7.11 47.41 -21.08
CA LYS A 1069 -7.51 47.11 -19.69
C LYS A 1069 -8.73 46.19 -19.72
N LYS A 1070 -8.62 45.01 -19.10
CA LYS A 1070 -9.75 44.09 -18.87
C LYS A 1070 -10.76 44.69 -17.88
N LEU A 1071 -12.02 44.67 -18.28
CA LEU A 1071 -13.17 45.13 -17.51
C LEU A 1071 -14.10 43.95 -17.22
N LEU A 1072 -14.74 43.99 -16.05
CA LEU A 1072 -15.81 43.07 -15.68
C LEU A 1072 -17.12 43.85 -15.70
N ARG A 1073 -18.11 43.39 -16.48
CA ARG A 1073 -19.48 43.90 -16.42
C ARG A 1073 -20.39 42.89 -15.74
N LEU A 1074 -21.09 43.34 -14.70
CA LEU A 1074 -22.22 42.63 -14.11
C LEU A 1074 -23.50 43.27 -14.66
N LYS A 1075 -24.31 42.48 -15.38
CA LYS A 1075 -25.63 42.88 -15.88
C LYS A 1075 -26.71 42.26 -15.01
N ILE A 1076 -27.68 43.07 -14.59
CA ILE A 1076 -28.77 42.66 -13.69
C ILE A 1076 -30.09 43.25 -14.20
N THR A 1077 -31.03 42.40 -14.59
CA THR A 1077 -32.42 42.77 -14.84
C THR A 1077 -33.17 42.71 -13.52
N ALA A 1078 -33.71 43.84 -13.07
CA ALA A 1078 -34.46 43.91 -11.81
C ALA A 1078 -35.74 44.73 -11.94
N GLU A 1079 -36.73 44.38 -11.16
CA GLU A 1079 -37.93 45.15 -10.89
C GLU A 1079 -37.77 45.86 -9.54
N VAL A 1080 -37.86 47.19 -9.53
CA VAL A 1080 -37.73 48.01 -8.32
C VAL A 1080 -38.96 48.89 -8.19
N ASN A 1081 -39.78 48.64 -7.15
CA ASN A 1081 -41.11 49.25 -6.97
C ASN A 1081 -41.97 49.23 -8.26
N GLY A 1082 -42.09 48.07 -8.91
CA GLY A 1082 -42.87 47.89 -10.14
C GLY A 1082 -42.20 48.38 -11.43
N VAL A 1083 -41.02 49.00 -11.37
CA VAL A 1083 -40.27 49.46 -12.55
C VAL A 1083 -39.21 48.43 -12.92
N ARG A 1084 -39.40 47.75 -14.06
CA ARG A 1084 -38.41 46.82 -14.63
C ARG A 1084 -37.32 47.58 -15.40
N SER A 1085 -36.06 47.32 -15.07
CA SER A 1085 -34.88 47.93 -15.68
C SER A 1085 -33.72 46.95 -15.80
N ASP A 1086 -32.90 47.13 -16.84
CA ASP A 1086 -31.61 46.47 -16.99
C ASP A 1086 -30.49 47.40 -16.51
N TYR A 1087 -29.68 46.91 -15.57
CA TYR A 1087 -28.61 47.66 -14.93
C TYR A 1087 -27.25 47.00 -15.22
N THR A 1088 -26.27 47.79 -15.65
CA THR A 1088 -24.90 47.33 -15.91
C THR A 1088 -23.91 48.03 -14.98
N ILE A 1089 -23.17 47.25 -14.20
CA ILE A 1089 -22.10 47.73 -13.31
C ILE A 1089 -20.76 47.28 -13.89
N THR A 1090 -19.93 48.23 -14.29
CA THR A 1090 -18.61 47.96 -14.89
C THR A 1090 -17.50 48.17 -13.86
N PHE A 1091 -16.79 47.10 -13.50
CA PHE A 1091 -15.61 47.13 -12.66
C PHE A 1091 -14.32 47.24 -13.48
N SER A 1092 -13.40 48.04 -12.96
CA SER A 1092 -12.07 48.28 -13.52
C SER A 1092 -11.02 48.22 -12.43
N ARG A 1093 -9.79 47.86 -12.79
CA ARG A 1093 -8.63 47.82 -11.88
C ARG A 1093 -7.55 48.77 -12.38
N HIS A 1094 -7.10 49.68 -11.51
CA HIS A 1094 -6.10 50.68 -11.86
C HIS A 1094 -4.69 50.08 -11.80
N LYS A 1095 -3.96 50.14 -12.92
CA LYS A 1095 -2.62 49.53 -13.09
C LYS A 1095 -1.55 50.07 -12.12
N THR A 1096 -1.71 51.28 -11.58
CA THR A 1096 -0.68 51.97 -10.76
C THR A 1096 -0.81 51.80 -9.25
N ASN A 1097 -2.02 51.53 -8.73
CA ASN A 1097 -2.27 51.41 -7.29
C ASN A 1097 -3.13 50.18 -6.92
N ASN A 1098 -3.30 49.25 -7.88
CA ASN A 1098 -4.05 48.01 -7.75
C ASN A 1098 -5.54 48.17 -7.34
N LYS A 1099 -6.07 49.41 -7.37
CA LYS A 1099 -7.39 49.75 -6.82
C LYS A 1099 -8.51 49.29 -7.75
N VAL A 1100 -9.50 48.60 -7.18
CA VAL A 1100 -10.73 48.20 -7.87
C VAL A 1100 -11.82 49.24 -7.65
N GLU A 1101 -12.38 49.75 -8.76
CA GLU A 1101 -13.50 50.70 -8.78
C GLU A 1101 -14.55 50.25 -9.80
N GLY A 1102 -15.82 50.29 -9.39
CA GLY A 1102 -16.96 49.98 -10.25
C GLY A 1102 -17.80 51.22 -10.53
N PHE A 1103 -18.35 51.32 -11.74
CA PHE A 1103 -19.19 52.43 -12.17
C PHE A 1103 -20.42 51.93 -12.91
N ALA A 1104 -21.55 52.58 -12.66
CA ALA A 1104 -22.79 52.46 -13.41
C ALA A 1104 -23.39 53.86 -13.65
N TYR A 1105 -24.24 53.99 -14.65
CA TYR A 1105 -24.77 55.28 -15.11
C TYR A 1105 -26.30 55.26 -15.09
N ALA A 1106 -26.93 56.32 -14.59
CA ALA A 1106 -28.38 56.43 -14.60
C ALA A 1106 -28.90 56.91 -15.97
N ARG A 1107 -29.99 56.30 -16.44
CA ARG A 1107 -30.55 56.55 -17.77
C ARG A 1107 -31.47 57.78 -17.79
N ALA A 1108 -31.49 58.51 -18.91
CA ALA A 1108 -32.33 59.71 -19.08
C ALA A 1108 -33.77 59.36 -19.51
N ASP A 1109 -33.88 58.30 -20.29
CA ASP A 1109 -35.06 57.65 -20.85
C ASP A 1109 -35.79 56.73 -19.86
N ALA A 1110 -35.20 56.46 -18.69
CA ALA A 1110 -35.84 55.65 -17.65
C ALA A 1110 -37.04 56.37 -16.99
N PRO A 1111 -38.08 55.63 -16.55
CA PRO A 1111 -39.24 56.22 -15.88
C PRO A 1111 -38.86 57.09 -14.67
N GLY A 1112 -39.28 58.36 -14.67
CA GLY A 1112 -38.91 59.35 -13.65
C GLY A 1112 -37.53 60.01 -13.85
N GLY A 1113 -36.85 59.76 -14.97
CA GLY A 1113 -35.58 60.39 -15.34
C GLY A 1113 -34.36 59.91 -14.53
N ARG A 1114 -33.23 60.58 -14.74
CA ARG A 1114 -31.91 60.18 -14.20
C ARG A 1114 -31.88 60.02 -12.67
N GLU A 1115 -32.54 60.90 -11.93
CA GLU A 1115 -32.55 60.86 -10.46
C GLU A 1115 -33.28 59.62 -9.95
N ALA A 1116 -34.50 59.35 -10.43
CA ALA A 1116 -35.28 58.19 -10.02
C ALA A 1116 -34.59 56.86 -10.42
N ASP A 1117 -33.89 56.83 -11.56
CA ASP A 1117 -33.13 55.65 -11.98
C ASP A 1117 -31.86 55.44 -11.15
N ALA A 1118 -31.20 56.53 -10.71
CA ALA A 1118 -30.07 56.45 -9.79
C ALA A 1118 -30.49 55.94 -8.40
N GLU A 1119 -31.65 56.37 -7.87
CA GLU A 1119 -32.20 55.86 -6.61
C GLU A 1119 -32.56 54.37 -6.70
N ARG A 1120 -33.24 53.93 -7.78
CA ARG A 1120 -33.55 52.50 -7.99
C ARG A 1120 -32.31 51.62 -8.13
N LEU A 1121 -31.28 52.08 -8.83
CA LEU A 1121 -30.01 51.39 -8.95
C LEU A 1121 -29.24 51.33 -7.61
N ALA A 1122 -29.27 52.42 -6.83
CA ALA A 1122 -28.71 52.41 -5.48
C ALA A 1122 -29.45 51.42 -4.56
N ALA A 1123 -30.78 51.34 -4.67
CA ALA A 1123 -31.59 50.34 -3.96
C ALA A 1123 -31.24 48.90 -4.38
N LEU A 1124 -31.10 48.61 -5.68
CA LEU A 1124 -30.67 47.30 -6.17
C LEU A 1124 -29.30 46.90 -5.60
N ILE A 1125 -28.32 47.80 -5.64
CA ILE A 1125 -26.97 47.54 -5.11
C ILE A 1125 -27.01 47.35 -3.59
N LYS A 1126 -27.79 48.15 -2.86
CA LYS A 1126 -27.95 48.03 -1.40
C LYS A 1126 -28.69 46.74 -1.01
N ALA A 1127 -29.67 46.29 -1.78
CA ALA A 1127 -30.35 45.02 -1.59
C ALA A 1127 -29.37 43.85 -1.71
N LEU A 1128 -28.63 43.79 -2.81
CA LEU A 1128 -27.70 42.69 -3.13
C LEU A 1128 -26.45 42.69 -2.25
N THR A 1129 -25.88 43.85 -1.93
CA THR A 1129 -24.59 43.95 -1.22
C THR A 1129 -24.69 44.33 0.26
N GLY A 1130 -25.86 44.79 0.72
CA GLY A 1130 -26.04 45.38 2.06
C GLY A 1130 -25.37 46.75 2.23
N LYS A 1131 -24.79 47.34 1.17
CA LYS A 1131 -24.04 48.60 1.21
C LYS A 1131 -24.57 49.56 0.16
N GLU A 1132 -24.65 50.83 0.54
CA GLU A 1132 -25.15 51.88 -0.33
C GLU A 1132 -24.01 52.45 -1.20
N PRO A 1133 -24.16 52.48 -2.54
CA PRO A 1133 -23.12 53.00 -3.42
C PRO A 1133 -23.10 54.53 -3.40
N ARG A 1134 -21.97 55.13 -3.82
CA ARG A 1134 -21.84 56.60 -3.85
C ARG A 1134 -22.43 57.16 -5.14
N ILE A 1135 -23.51 57.91 -5.04
CA ILE A 1135 -24.07 58.68 -6.17
C ILE A 1135 -23.26 59.96 -6.37
N ARG A 1136 -22.87 60.26 -7.62
CA ARG A 1136 -22.13 61.46 -8.01
C ARG A 1136 -22.83 62.14 -9.19
N ARG A 1137 -23.23 63.39 -9.02
CA ARG A 1137 -23.70 64.27 -10.12
C ARG A 1137 -22.50 64.95 -10.76
N LYS A 1138 -22.45 64.95 -12.10
CA LYS A 1138 -21.49 65.73 -12.89
C LYS A 1138 -22.12 67.02 -13.42
N SER A 1139 -21.29 67.97 -13.84
CA SER A 1139 -21.71 69.25 -14.43
C SER A 1139 -22.41 69.12 -15.78
N ASP A 1140 -22.22 68.01 -16.50
CA ASP A 1140 -22.91 67.62 -17.73
C ASP A 1140 -24.30 66.99 -17.48
N GLY A 1141 -24.77 66.99 -16.22
CA GLY A 1141 -26.03 66.38 -15.80
C GLY A 1141 -26.02 64.84 -15.78
N VAL A 1142 -24.87 64.19 -15.99
CA VAL A 1142 -24.73 62.73 -15.88
C VAL A 1142 -24.63 62.33 -14.41
N ILE A 1143 -25.41 61.31 -14.02
CA ILE A 1143 -25.37 60.73 -12.67
C ILE A 1143 -24.62 59.40 -12.72
N VAL A 1144 -23.57 59.28 -11.91
CA VAL A 1144 -22.70 58.11 -11.83
C VAL A 1144 -22.82 57.46 -10.47
N ILE A 1145 -23.11 56.16 -10.45
CA ILE A 1145 -23.18 55.34 -9.25
C ILE A 1145 -21.82 54.64 -9.12
N ALA A 1146 -21.06 54.99 -8.08
CA ALA A 1146 -19.71 54.49 -7.84
C ALA A 1146 -19.70 53.37 -6.78
N CYS A 1147 -19.32 52.17 -7.22
CA CYS A 1147 -19.11 50.98 -6.40
C CYS A 1147 -17.63 50.85 -5.99
N SER A 1148 -17.39 50.43 -4.75
CA SER A 1148 -16.04 50.13 -4.25
C SER A 1148 -15.72 48.62 -4.33
N ARG A 1149 -14.45 48.26 -4.09
CA ARG A 1149 -14.03 46.85 -3.91
C ARG A 1149 -14.97 46.07 -2.98
N ALA A 1150 -15.39 46.69 -1.87
CA ALA A 1150 -16.27 46.07 -0.88
C ALA A 1150 -17.71 45.79 -1.37
N HIS A 1151 -18.11 46.32 -2.53
CA HIS A 1151 -19.35 45.94 -3.22
C HIS A 1151 -19.09 44.73 -4.14
N LEU A 1152 -17.95 44.70 -4.85
CA LEU A 1152 -17.53 43.55 -5.66
C LEU A 1152 -17.38 42.28 -4.82
N ASP A 1153 -16.75 42.38 -3.64
CA ASP A 1153 -16.63 41.26 -2.69
C ASP A 1153 -18.01 40.74 -2.22
N CYS A 1154 -19.03 41.62 -2.17
CA CYS A 1154 -20.39 41.22 -1.84
C CYS A 1154 -21.14 40.61 -3.05
N PHE A 1155 -20.85 41.06 -4.28
CA PHE A 1155 -21.37 40.41 -5.49
C PHE A 1155 -20.78 39.00 -5.68
N ALA A 1156 -19.54 38.75 -5.26
CA ALA A 1156 -18.91 37.41 -5.28
C ALA A 1156 -19.57 36.37 -4.35
N ARG A 1157 -20.51 36.78 -3.49
CA ARG A 1157 -21.34 35.87 -2.69
C ARG A 1157 -22.41 35.17 -3.54
N TYR A 1158 -22.79 35.75 -4.68
CA TYR A 1158 -23.75 35.15 -5.60
C TYR A 1158 -23.05 34.21 -6.57
N ALA A 1159 -23.48 32.96 -6.64
CA ALA A 1159 -22.86 31.91 -7.44
C ALA A 1159 -22.76 32.30 -8.94
N GLU A 1160 -23.75 33.04 -9.42
CA GLU A 1160 -23.87 33.45 -10.82
C GLU A 1160 -22.92 34.61 -11.20
N PHE A 1161 -22.29 35.25 -10.22
CA PHE A 1161 -21.22 36.24 -10.43
C PHE A 1161 -19.84 35.76 -9.94
N ALA A 1162 -19.79 34.82 -8.99
CA ALA A 1162 -18.57 34.39 -8.31
C ALA A 1162 -17.45 33.98 -9.28
N GLY A 1163 -17.73 33.11 -10.27
CA GLY A 1163 -16.74 32.63 -11.23
C GLY A 1163 -16.18 33.73 -12.15
N ALA A 1164 -17.03 34.60 -12.69
CA ALA A 1164 -16.58 35.71 -13.55
C ALA A 1164 -15.82 36.79 -12.76
N ILE A 1165 -16.19 37.02 -11.49
CA ILE A 1165 -15.45 37.89 -10.58
C ILE A 1165 -14.07 37.29 -10.26
N GLU A 1166 -14.00 35.98 -10.00
CA GLU A 1166 -12.74 35.27 -9.77
C GLU A 1166 -11.82 35.33 -11.00
N GLU A 1167 -12.33 34.97 -12.17
CA GLU A 1167 -11.59 35.00 -13.43
C GLU A 1167 -11.06 36.41 -13.72
N TRP A 1168 -11.90 37.44 -13.63
CA TRP A 1168 -11.45 38.83 -13.80
C TRP A 1168 -10.37 39.23 -12.79
N LEU A 1169 -10.45 38.76 -11.54
CA LEU A 1169 -9.46 39.08 -10.52
C LEU A 1169 -8.14 38.33 -10.72
N LYS A 1170 -8.21 37.10 -11.22
CA LYS A 1170 -7.08 36.24 -11.64
C LYS A 1170 -6.35 36.82 -12.85
N GLU A 1171 -7.08 37.36 -13.82
CA GLU A 1171 -6.50 38.00 -15.01
C GLU A 1171 -5.99 39.43 -14.77
N THR A 1172 -6.44 40.10 -13.72
CA THR A 1172 -6.02 41.48 -13.38
C THR A 1172 -5.09 41.59 -12.18
N SER A 1173 -4.79 40.48 -11.49
CA SER A 1173 -3.74 40.44 -10.46
C SER A 1173 -2.34 40.43 -11.08
N ARG A 1174 -1.44 41.19 -10.46
CA ARG A 1174 0.02 41.07 -10.57
C ARG A 1174 0.57 40.79 -9.19
#